data_AF-A0A812YPX4-F1
#
_entry.id   AF-A0A812YPX4-F1
#
_cell.length_a   1.000
_cell.length_b   1.000
_cell.length_c   1.000
_cell.angle_alpha   90.00
_cell.angle_beta   90.00
_cell.angle_gamma   90.00
#
_symmetry.space_group_name_H-M   'P 1'
#
loop_
_entity.id
_entity.type
_entity.pdbx_description
1 polymer ?
#
loop_
_entity_poly.entity_id
_entity_poly.type
_entity_poly.pdbx_seq_one_letter_code
_entity_poly.pdbx_strand_id
1 'polypeptide(L)'
;MAMLDEVVADEEKRRQARWNLKRAMHDRRIADIERALIAGEECCLYPMELEHARHTLVEAKKADANQKLDRALASADVDAICDAINQAAYADVNPARLQAAEASLEMLKRQQDARMLVSQAQRSGDILLLQQAIEDATVMGLMDSELTAIKRKVQRLEIQADEVRKLEVAIQGKSIMGLRACLLSAAAAGLPATDLDRGRVVLRQEEKKAAARIVLKDARLGKKASAEGRVQDLREAIQGGKAAGMTAEELQPFDTALDQLRQEVAARQTLKEAVEIATIDVLMPAIDAARAAGIDEEDLAIAKLLVEDAYKPAARAKLKEAVQKRDIPTLLAAIEHAKVVGLSVMAIAEASEVLKEEELKVQLRKRILRLDRSLNQQELRAAINISEVNGLTKAELAPARRQLAELEQQAAATTRLSTAIEAGEIVELQAAIRDARALVQKVLTPCVAEELIQDAEKALRKEIEQAARDMLYDSIKRCSGAAAVSRSKDLPEEGGEQLNAKAALQQRRRSQANFEAALQAIGVDVGSRPGSRDAPPAAGRRASGLGKRRMSAMYGGPAVGGASGVGDAYFERMETIKTAIRGAEALELDETDILPAREALAEQEKKLQACAALAQARKLKSLHHIKEALEKAQEAGLSHMEMKQTIDAQKEIKKQDEAAEKLEDAVDARDAEKLRWAIKWAKDARVDEDDIADAEEVLQELEWRETALAKLRAAQESRNVEELMEALKFAQDLEEEELEPYEEALLELRQKQARVELAKAIEQRDIAALKEALRLAESVEDMEDSEEAAEGHRVLAEELVLQALTGQVAAHKLRAAVEEALEWSPDFDRLEGAKKILAKEEKQDAARAAMQGALMSRDATELAAAIRHGREAGLEAVIPLLPVLNVFDVAILFEHCQCYSLG
;
A
#
# COMPACT_ATOMS: atom_id res chain seq x y z
N MET A 1 -33.64 -49.10 131.97
CA MET A 1 -33.23 -50.18 131.04
C MET A 1 -33.66 -49.82 129.63
N ALA A 2 -34.96 -49.81 129.29
CA ALA A 2 -35.42 -49.43 127.93
C ALA A 2 -34.93 -48.06 127.42
N MET A 3 -34.88 -47.03 128.29
CA MET A 3 -34.32 -45.71 127.94
C MET A 3 -32.81 -45.72 127.66
N LEU A 4 -32.05 -46.65 128.24
CA LEU A 4 -30.60 -46.78 128.01
C LEU A 4 -30.33 -47.51 126.70
N ASP A 5 -31.13 -48.52 126.37
CA ASP A 5 -31.01 -49.25 125.09
C ASP A 5 -31.33 -48.35 123.88
N GLU A 6 -32.28 -47.41 124.03
CA GLU A 6 -32.61 -46.42 123.01
C GLU A 6 -31.47 -45.41 122.78
N VAL A 7 -30.85 -44.92 123.86
CA VAL A 7 -29.68 -44.02 123.79
C VAL A 7 -28.45 -44.72 123.20
N VAL A 8 -28.23 -46.00 123.52
CA VAL A 8 -27.13 -46.79 122.94
C VAL A 8 -27.38 -47.06 121.46
N ALA A 9 -28.60 -47.42 121.07
CA ALA A 9 -28.96 -47.62 119.67
C ALA A 9 -28.81 -46.33 118.84
N ASP A 10 -29.17 -45.18 119.40
CA ASP A 10 -29.00 -43.88 118.73
C ASP A 10 -27.53 -43.45 118.65
N GLU A 11 -26.71 -43.74 119.67
CA GLU A 11 -25.27 -43.45 119.62
C GLU A 11 -24.52 -44.41 118.67
N GLU A 12 -24.97 -45.66 118.54
CA GLU A 12 -24.48 -46.59 117.50
C GLU A 12 -24.84 -46.14 116.09
N LYS A 13 -26.08 -45.67 115.86
CA LYS A 13 -26.48 -45.04 114.59
C LYS A 13 -25.63 -43.82 114.27
N ARG A 14 -25.37 -42.94 115.25
CA ARG A 14 -24.45 -41.80 115.10
C ARG A 14 -23.03 -42.24 114.77
N ARG A 15 -22.51 -43.27 115.44
CA ARG A 15 -21.18 -43.81 115.18
C ARG A 15 -21.08 -44.37 113.77
N GLN A 16 -22.10 -45.10 113.32
CA GLN A 16 -22.18 -45.62 111.96
C GLN A 16 -22.30 -44.50 110.92
N ALA A 17 -23.12 -43.47 111.18
CA ALA A 17 -23.24 -42.28 110.33
C ALA A 17 -21.91 -41.52 110.23
N ARG A 18 -21.19 -41.32 111.34
CA ARG A 18 -19.83 -40.72 111.33
C ARG A 18 -18.84 -41.55 110.53
N TRP A 19 -18.88 -42.88 110.66
CA TRP A 19 -17.98 -43.75 109.92
C TRP A 19 -18.26 -43.70 108.40
N ASN A 20 -19.54 -43.77 108.01
CA ASN A 20 -19.97 -43.63 106.62
C ASN A 20 -19.59 -42.26 106.05
N LEU A 21 -19.78 -41.18 106.82
CA LEU A 21 -19.42 -39.82 106.42
C LEU A 21 -17.91 -39.67 106.19
N LYS A 22 -17.08 -40.14 107.13
CA LYS A 22 -15.62 -40.12 106.99
C LYS A 22 -15.14 -40.94 105.80
N ARG A 23 -15.74 -42.11 105.58
CA ARG A 23 -15.42 -42.97 104.44
C ARG A 23 -15.80 -42.29 103.11
N ALA A 24 -17.02 -41.75 103.02
CA ALA A 24 -17.48 -41.04 101.83
C ALA A 24 -16.62 -39.81 101.51
N MET A 25 -16.22 -39.04 102.54
CA MET A 25 -15.30 -37.92 102.39
C MET A 25 -13.92 -38.33 101.89
N HIS A 26 -13.42 -39.50 102.33
CA HIS A 26 -12.15 -40.05 101.87
C HIS A 26 -12.20 -40.51 100.42
N ASP A 27 -13.28 -41.22 100.05
CA ASP A 27 -13.49 -41.74 98.69
C ASP A 27 -13.81 -40.63 97.67
N ARG A 28 -14.17 -39.42 98.15
CA ARG A 28 -14.48 -38.21 97.36
C ARG A 28 -15.55 -38.43 96.28
N ARG A 29 -16.41 -39.44 96.45
CA ARG A 29 -17.55 -39.70 95.56
C ARG A 29 -18.72 -38.80 95.96
N ILE A 30 -19.10 -37.89 95.07
CA ILE A 30 -20.14 -36.87 95.31
C ILE A 30 -21.43 -37.49 95.86
N ALA A 31 -21.97 -38.51 95.18
CA ALA A 31 -23.21 -39.19 95.57
C ALA A 31 -23.11 -39.92 96.92
N ASP A 32 -21.90 -40.34 97.34
CA ASP A 32 -21.70 -41.02 98.61
C ASP A 32 -21.62 -40.00 99.75
N ILE A 33 -21.00 -38.83 99.51
CA ILE A 33 -20.93 -37.73 100.48
C ILE A 33 -22.31 -37.12 100.69
N GLU A 34 -23.11 -36.90 99.64
CA GLU A 34 -24.48 -36.37 99.76
C GLU A 34 -25.38 -37.31 100.58
N ARG A 35 -25.35 -38.62 100.28
CA ARG A 35 -26.09 -39.62 101.05
C ARG A 35 -25.64 -39.68 102.50
N ALA A 36 -24.34 -39.59 102.75
CA ALA A 36 -23.80 -39.60 104.11
C ALA A 36 -24.11 -38.31 104.89
N LEU A 37 -24.19 -37.16 104.22
CA LEU A 37 -24.60 -35.89 104.81
C LEU A 37 -26.07 -35.93 105.26
N ILE A 38 -26.97 -36.42 104.41
CA ILE A 38 -28.39 -36.59 104.75
C ILE A 38 -28.54 -37.52 105.96
N ALA A 39 -27.90 -38.70 105.92
CA ALA A 39 -27.91 -39.63 107.04
C ALA A 39 -27.27 -39.04 108.32
N GLY A 40 -26.26 -38.19 108.17
CA GLY A 40 -25.62 -37.47 109.26
C GLY A 40 -26.52 -36.39 109.89
N GLU A 41 -27.30 -35.69 109.09
CA GLU A 41 -28.31 -34.71 109.55
C GLU A 41 -29.45 -35.41 110.30
N GLU A 42 -29.95 -36.52 109.77
CA GLU A 42 -30.98 -37.36 110.41
C GLU A 42 -30.52 -37.92 111.77
N CYS A 43 -29.23 -38.24 111.90
CA CYS A 43 -28.65 -38.73 113.16
C CYS A 43 -28.19 -37.62 114.12
N CYS A 44 -28.40 -36.35 113.77
CA CYS A 44 -27.95 -35.18 114.54
C CYS A 44 -26.44 -35.19 114.84
N LEU A 45 -25.60 -35.44 113.84
CA LEU A 45 -24.15 -35.29 113.97
C LEU A 45 -23.77 -33.84 114.32
N TYR A 46 -22.54 -33.65 114.83
CA TYR A 46 -22.10 -32.32 115.22
C TYR A 46 -22.04 -31.39 114.00
N PRO A 47 -22.52 -30.13 114.10
CA PRO A 47 -22.51 -29.18 113.00
C PRO A 47 -21.14 -29.04 112.33
N MET A 48 -20.04 -29.05 113.09
CA MET A 48 -18.68 -29.03 112.56
C MET A 48 -18.34 -30.23 111.64
N GLU A 49 -18.82 -31.43 111.96
CA GLU A 49 -18.57 -32.64 111.15
C GLU A 49 -19.33 -32.55 109.82
N LEU A 50 -20.57 -32.03 109.87
CA LEU A 50 -21.40 -31.80 108.69
C LEU A 50 -20.86 -30.65 107.84
N GLU A 51 -20.38 -29.56 108.43
CA GLU A 51 -19.72 -28.45 107.72
C GLU A 51 -18.44 -28.90 107.02
N HIS A 52 -17.61 -29.71 107.69
CA HIS A 52 -16.42 -30.27 107.07
C HIS A 52 -16.78 -31.16 105.87
N ALA A 53 -17.78 -32.03 106.02
CA ALA A 53 -18.27 -32.86 104.92
C ALA A 53 -18.91 -32.04 103.78
N ARG A 54 -19.62 -30.95 104.08
CA ARG A 54 -20.16 -30.01 103.09
C ARG A 54 -19.03 -29.31 102.33
N HIS A 55 -17.97 -28.89 103.02
CA HIS A 55 -16.79 -28.32 102.37
C HIS A 55 -16.12 -29.34 101.43
N THR A 56 -15.91 -30.57 101.90
CA THR A 56 -15.35 -31.64 101.06
C THR A 56 -16.26 -32.02 99.89
N LEU A 57 -17.59 -31.93 100.04
CA LEU A 57 -18.53 -32.10 98.94
C LEU A 57 -18.36 -31.01 97.88
N VAL A 58 -18.20 -29.75 98.29
CA VAL A 58 -17.96 -28.62 97.38
C VAL A 58 -16.63 -28.81 96.64
N GLU A 59 -15.55 -29.20 97.32
CA GLU A 59 -14.26 -29.50 96.70
C GLU A 59 -14.34 -30.69 95.72
N ALA A 60 -15.06 -31.75 96.08
CA ALA A 60 -15.27 -32.91 95.21
C ALA A 60 -16.08 -32.55 93.95
N LYS A 61 -17.13 -31.71 94.09
CA LYS A 61 -17.91 -31.17 92.96
C LYS A 61 -17.04 -30.30 92.04
N LYS A 62 -16.19 -29.44 92.61
CA LYS A 62 -15.19 -28.66 91.85
C LYS A 62 -14.23 -29.57 91.09
N ALA A 63 -13.74 -30.64 91.72
CA ALA A 63 -12.80 -31.57 91.07
C ALA A 63 -13.44 -32.36 89.91
N ASP A 64 -14.66 -32.89 90.10
CA ASP A 64 -15.42 -33.58 89.04
C ASP A 64 -15.73 -32.65 87.87
N ALA A 65 -16.17 -31.42 88.14
CA ALA A 65 -16.45 -30.44 87.11
C ALA A 65 -15.20 -30.04 86.32
N ASN A 66 -14.05 -29.88 86.99
CA ASN A 66 -12.76 -29.66 86.31
C ASN A 66 -12.39 -30.85 85.41
N GLN A 67 -12.57 -32.08 85.89
CA GLN A 67 -12.25 -33.27 85.10
C GLN A 67 -13.15 -33.41 83.87
N LYS A 68 -14.44 -33.10 84.00
CA LYS A 68 -15.38 -33.06 82.87
C LYS A 68 -15.01 -31.97 81.87
N LEU A 69 -14.63 -30.79 82.35
CA LEU A 69 -14.15 -29.69 81.50
C LEU A 69 -12.89 -30.09 80.72
N ASP A 70 -11.94 -30.77 81.36
CA ASP A 70 -10.72 -31.24 80.68
C ASP A 70 -11.01 -32.31 79.62
N ARG A 71 -11.92 -33.24 79.91
CA ARG A 71 -12.36 -34.24 78.93
C ARG A 71 -13.08 -33.59 77.75
N ALA A 72 -13.92 -32.59 78.03
CA ALA A 72 -14.64 -31.85 76.99
C ALA A 72 -13.66 -31.06 76.11
N LEU A 73 -12.73 -30.30 76.72
CA LEU A 73 -11.68 -29.57 75.99
C LEU A 73 -10.81 -30.51 75.14
N ALA A 74 -10.47 -31.69 75.66
CA ALA A 74 -9.69 -32.69 74.91
C ALA A 74 -10.46 -33.31 73.74
N SER A 75 -11.79 -33.43 73.85
CA SER A 75 -12.64 -33.96 72.77
C SER A 75 -12.85 -32.96 71.62
N ALA A 76 -12.62 -31.66 71.86
CA ALA A 76 -12.94 -30.57 70.95
C ALA A 76 -14.41 -30.54 70.47
N ASP A 77 -15.31 -31.21 71.19
CA ASP A 77 -16.75 -31.20 70.93
C ASP A 77 -17.38 -29.94 71.55
N VAL A 78 -17.91 -29.07 70.69
CA VAL A 78 -18.50 -27.78 71.04
C VAL A 78 -19.62 -27.93 72.06
N ASP A 79 -20.47 -28.96 71.91
CA ASP A 79 -21.62 -29.18 72.79
C ASP A 79 -21.15 -29.71 74.15
N ALA A 80 -20.20 -30.65 74.15
CA ALA A 80 -19.61 -31.18 75.38
C ALA A 80 -18.88 -30.09 76.20
N ILE A 81 -18.21 -29.15 75.52
CA ILE A 81 -17.53 -28.02 76.17
C ILE A 81 -18.55 -27.03 76.75
N CYS A 82 -19.63 -26.71 76.02
CA CYS A 82 -20.72 -25.87 76.54
C CYS A 82 -21.32 -26.46 77.83
N ASP A 83 -21.66 -27.75 77.81
CA ASP A 83 -22.24 -28.45 78.95
C ASP A 83 -21.27 -28.49 80.15
N ALA A 84 -19.99 -28.73 79.89
CA ALA A 84 -18.97 -28.75 80.92
C ALA A 84 -18.69 -27.38 81.53
N ILE A 85 -18.71 -26.29 80.73
CA ILE A 85 -18.60 -24.91 81.22
C ILE A 85 -19.79 -24.59 82.15
N ASN A 86 -21.01 -24.93 81.74
CA ASN A 86 -22.21 -24.73 82.56
C ASN A 86 -22.11 -25.48 83.89
N GLN A 87 -21.72 -26.76 83.87
CA GLN A 87 -21.53 -27.56 85.07
C GLN A 87 -20.42 -27.01 85.98
N ALA A 88 -19.31 -26.52 85.40
CA ALA A 88 -18.21 -25.92 86.13
C ALA A 88 -18.56 -24.55 86.74
N ALA A 89 -19.39 -23.76 86.07
CA ALA A 89 -19.93 -22.50 86.60
C ALA A 89 -20.83 -22.75 87.82
N TYR A 90 -21.72 -23.76 87.77
CA TYR A 90 -22.54 -24.15 88.93
C TYR A 90 -21.72 -24.70 90.11
N ALA A 91 -20.57 -25.31 89.84
CA ALA A 91 -19.67 -25.86 90.86
C ALA A 91 -18.71 -24.81 91.45
N ASP A 92 -18.74 -23.55 91.03
CA ASP A 92 -17.85 -22.47 91.48
C ASP A 92 -16.36 -22.80 91.22
N VAL A 93 -16.09 -23.36 90.03
CA VAL A 93 -14.72 -23.59 89.52
C VAL A 93 -14.01 -22.26 89.26
N ASN A 94 -12.68 -22.24 89.33
CA ASN A 94 -11.86 -21.05 89.15
C ASN A 94 -12.24 -20.27 87.86
N PRO A 95 -12.59 -18.97 87.96
CA PRO A 95 -13.05 -18.17 86.82
C PRO A 95 -12.03 -18.05 85.69
N ALA A 96 -10.73 -18.06 85.98
CA ALA A 96 -9.68 -18.02 84.95
C ALA A 96 -9.73 -19.25 84.03
N ARG A 97 -10.11 -20.41 84.58
CA ARG A 97 -10.22 -21.66 83.80
C ARG A 97 -11.48 -21.67 82.95
N LEU A 98 -12.59 -21.13 83.47
CA LEU A 98 -13.82 -20.94 82.71
C LEU A 98 -13.59 -20.00 81.52
N GLN A 99 -12.91 -18.88 81.74
CA GLN A 99 -12.54 -17.94 80.65
C GLN A 99 -11.66 -18.61 79.58
N ALA A 100 -10.68 -19.42 79.97
CA ALA A 100 -9.86 -20.17 79.02
C ALA A 100 -10.68 -21.20 78.21
N ALA A 101 -11.65 -21.86 78.86
CA ALA A 101 -12.55 -22.80 78.19
C ALA A 101 -13.56 -22.09 77.27
N GLU A 102 -14.09 -20.94 77.69
CA GLU A 102 -14.97 -20.08 76.87
C GLU A 102 -14.24 -19.56 75.63
N ALA A 103 -12.99 -19.12 75.76
CA ALA A 103 -12.16 -18.71 74.62
C ALA A 103 -11.89 -19.87 73.66
N SER A 104 -11.64 -21.08 74.19
CA SER A 104 -11.46 -22.30 73.38
C SER A 104 -12.75 -22.69 72.66
N LEU A 105 -13.90 -22.57 73.34
CA LEU A 105 -15.22 -22.81 72.76
C LEU A 105 -15.53 -21.82 71.62
N GLU A 106 -15.25 -20.53 71.81
CA GLU A 106 -15.46 -19.51 70.78
C GLU A 106 -14.60 -19.78 69.55
N MET A 107 -13.33 -20.16 69.74
CA MET A 107 -12.44 -20.56 68.64
C MET A 107 -12.97 -21.78 67.88
N LEU A 108 -13.43 -22.82 68.58
CA LEU A 108 -13.99 -24.03 67.96
C LEU A 108 -15.29 -23.75 67.20
N LYS A 109 -16.16 -22.88 67.73
CA LYS A 109 -17.37 -22.43 67.02
C LYS A 109 -17.03 -21.72 65.72
N ARG A 110 -16.06 -20.79 65.74
CA ARG A 110 -15.57 -20.12 64.53
C ARG A 110 -14.97 -21.10 63.52
N GLN A 111 -14.25 -22.13 63.99
CA GLN A 111 -13.75 -23.20 63.11
C GLN A 111 -14.88 -24.03 62.49
N GLN A 112 -15.93 -24.35 63.26
CA GLN A 112 -17.11 -25.07 62.75
C GLN A 112 -17.87 -24.24 61.71
N ASP A 113 -18.06 -22.94 61.95
CA ASP A 113 -18.69 -22.02 60.99
C ASP A 113 -17.85 -21.92 59.70
N ALA A 114 -16.52 -21.82 59.82
CA ALA A 114 -15.62 -21.83 58.67
C ALA A 114 -15.71 -23.15 57.88
N ARG A 115 -15.81 -24.31 58.54
CA ARG A 115 -16.05 -25.60 57.88
C ARG A 115 -17.39 -25.63 57.13
N MET A 116 -18.44 -25.04 57.70
CA MET A 116 -19.72 -24.93 57.02
C MET A 116 -19.64 -24.03 55.78
N LEU A 117 -18.99 -22.87 55.89
CA LEU A 117 -18.77 -21.95 54.76
C LEU A 117 -17.99 -22.63 53.62
N VAL A 118 -16.91 -23.34 53.97
CA VAL A 118 -16.13 -24.14 53.02
C VAL A 118 -17.01 -25.21 52.34
N SER A 119 -17.84 -25.94 53.09
CA SER A 119 -18.74 -26.94 52.51
C SER A 119 -19.79 -26.31 51.59
N GLN A 120 -20.33 -25.16 51.96
CA GLN A 120 -21.29 -24.41 51.14
C GLN A 120 -20.64 -23.92 49.84
N ALA A 121 -19.44 -23.33 49.92
CA ALA A 121 -18.66 -22.91 48.76
C ALA A 121 -18.29 -24.10 47.85
N GLN A 122 -17.98 -25.26 48.42
CA GLN A 122 -17.68 -26.46 47.65
C GLN A 122 -18.89 -26.93 46.82
N ARG A 123 -20.10 -26.76 47.35
CA ARG A 123 -21.36 -27.12 46.67
C ARG A 123 -21.74 -26.12 45.59
N SER A 124 -21.51 -24.82 45.80
CA SER A 124 -21.78 -23.82 44.77
C SER A 124 -20.83 -23.95 43.57
N GLY A 125 -19.58 -24.37 43.81
CA GLY A 125 -18.56 -24.46 42.78
C GLY A 125 -18.07 -23.10 42.29
N ASP A 126 -18.45 -22.02 42.96
CA ASP A 126 -17.99 -20.65 42.68
C ASP A 126 -16.56 -20.49 43.20
N ILE A 127 -15.65 -20.15 42.28
CA ILE A 127 -14.21 -20.00 42.56
C ILE A 127 -13.97 -18.90 43.60
N LEU A 128 -14.69 -17.77 43.52
CA LEU A 128 -14.49 -16.63 44.42
C LEU A 128 -14.96 -16.97 45.85
N LEU A 129 -16.12 -17.62 45.97
CA LEU A 129 -16.62 -18.08 47.26
C LEU A 129 -15.71 -19.15 47.87
N LEU A 130 -15.09 -20.01 47.04
CA LEU A 130 -14.14 -21.01 47.50
C LEU A 130 -12.84 -20.39 48.00
N GLN A 131 -12.29 -19.41 47.29
CA GLN A 131 -11.09 -18.68 47.71
C GLN A 131 -11.34 -17.93 49.03
N GLN A 132 -12.45 -17.19 49.12
CA GLN A 132 -12.84 -16.49 50.35
C GLN A 132 -13.04 -17.45 51.52
N ALA A 133 -13.73 -18.59 51.30
CA ALA A 133 -13.92 -19.59 52.34
C ALA A 133 -12.62 -20.26 52.77
N ILE A 134 -11.63 -20.44 51.88
CA ILE A 134 -10.29 -20.92 52.25
C ILE A 134 -9.60 -19.87 53.13
N GLU A 135 -9.66 -18.59 52.74
CA GLU A 135 -9.02 -17.50 53.48
C GLU A 135 -9.61 -17.36 54.90
N ASP A 136 -10.94 -17.35 55.00
CA ASP A 136 -11.65 -17.35 56.28
C ASP A 136 -11.29 -18.58 57.12
N ALA A 137 -11.22 -19.77 56.51
CA ALA A 137 -10.82 -20.99 57.20
C ALA A 137 -9.37 -20.96 57.69
N THR A 138 -8.43 -20.41 56.92
CA THR A 138 -7.05 -20.22 57.36
C THR A 138 -6.94 -19.24 58.53
N VAL A 139 -7.70 -18.13 58.50
CA VAL A 139 -7.74 -17.16 59.62
C VAL A 139 -8.30 -17.79 60.89
N MET A 140 -9.26 -18.71 60.76
CA MET A 140 -9.82 -19.45 61.90
C MET A 140 -8.95 -20.64 62.37
N GLY A 141 -7.77 -20.84 61.76
CA GLY A 141 -6.80 -21.85 62.17
C GLY A 141 -7.18 -23.27 61.78
N LEU A 142 -7.96 -23.46 60.70
CA LEU A 142 -8.11 -24.78 60.11
C LEU A 142 -6.77 -25.30 59.58
N MET A 143 -6.53 -26.60 59.77
CA MET A 143 -5.31 -27.25 59.32
C MET A 143 -5.24 -27.28 57.79
N ASP A 144 -4.05 -27.02 57.25
CA ASP A 144 -3.81 -27.05 55.80
C ASP A 144 -4.19 -28.39 55.16
N SER A 145 -4.09 -29.50 55.89
CA SER A 145 -4.52 -30.83 55.43
C SER A 145 -6.00 -30.86 55.02
N GLU A 146 -6.88 -30.19 55.78
CA GLU A 146 -8.31 -30.06 55.48
C GLU A 146 -8.53 -29.18 54.24
N LEU A 147 -7.68 -28.17 54.04
CA LEU A 147 -7.78 -27.20 52.95
C LEU A 147 -7.13 -27.67 51.64
N THR A 148 -6.17 -28.61 51.66
CA THR A 148 -5.43 -29.05 50.47
C THR A 148 -6.34 -29.58 49.36
N ALA A 149 -7.38 -30.36 49.71
CA ALA A 149 -8.33 -30.89 48.74
C ALA A 149 -9.16 -29.79 48.07
N ILE A 150 -9.51 -28.73 48.82
CA ILE A 150 -10.25 -27.58 48.31
C ILE A 150 -9.34 -26.70 47.45
N LYS A 151 -8.11 -26.41 47.90
CA LYS A 151 -7.10 -25.67 47.13
C LYS A 151 -6.85 -26.32 45.77
N ARG A 152 -6.71 -27.66 45.71
CA ARG A 152 -6.61 -28.42 44.44
C ARG A 152 -7.89 -28.37 43.60
N LYS A 153 -9.07 -28.23 44.21
CA LYS A 153 -10.33 -28.06 43.48
C LYS A 153 -10.40 -26.65 42.87
N VAL A 154 -10.03 -25.62 43.62
CA VAL A 154 -9.94 -24.23 43.14
C VAL A 154 -8.99 -24.13 41.96
N GLN A 155 -7.76 -24.64 42.09
CA GLN A 155 -6.79 -24.63 41.00
C GLN A 155 -7.29 -25.31 39.72
N ARG A 156 -8.01 -26.44 39.86
CA ARG A 156 -8.64 -27.10 38.69
C ARG A 156 -9.74 -26.24 38.07
N LEU A 157 -10.59 -25.60 38.87
CA LEU A 157 -11.64 -24.73 38.38
C LEU A 157 -11.09 -23.46 37.71
N GLU A 158 -9.96 -22.92 38.20
CA GLU A 158 -9.25 -21.79 37.59
C GLU A 158 -8.70 -22.17 36.22
N ILE A 159 -7.99 -23.30 36.12
CA ILE A 159 -7.50 -23.83 34.84
C ILE A 159 -8.69 -24.03 33.88
N GLN A 160 -9.79 -24.61 34.35
CA GLN A 160 -11.00 -24.77 33.53
C GLN A 160 -11.57 -23.42 33.08
N ALA A 161 -11.68 -22.42 33.95
CA ALA A 161 -12.20 -21.10 33.61
C ALA A 161 -11.33 -20.38 32.58
N ASP A 162 -10.01 -20.49 32.68
CA ASP A 162 -9.08 -19.89 31.72
C ASP A 162 -9.13 -20.60 30.36
N GLU A 163 -9.24 -21.93 30.34
CA GLU A 163 -9.43 -22.68 29.09
C GLU A 163 -10.79 -22.40 28.45
N VAL A 164 -11.87 -22.17 29.23
CA VAL A 164 -13.15 -21.68 28.70
C VAL A 164 -12.96 -20.33 28.01
N ARG A 165 -12.29 -19.37 28.65
CA ARG A 165 -12.01 -18.04 28.06
C ARG A 165 -11.20 -18.16 26.77
N LYS A 166 -10.14 -18.98 26.76
CA LYS A 166 -9.33 -19.25 25.55
C LYS A 166 -10.18 -19.86 24.43
N LEU A 167 -11.04 -20.83 24.76
CA LEU A 167 -11.96 -21.44 23.80
C LEU A 167 -12.97 -20.43 23.25
N GLU A 168 -13.50 -19.53 24.08
CA GLU A 168 -14.42 -18.47 23.63
C GLU A 168 -13.73 -17.47 22.69
N VAL A 169 -12.50 -17.05 23.00
CA VAL A 169 -11.69 -16.21 22.11
C VAL A 169 -11.42 -16.94 20.79
N ALA A 170 -11.10 -18.23 20.82
CA ALA A 170 -10.90 -19.03 19.61
C ALA A 170 -12.18 -19.18 18.77
N ILE A 171 -13.34 -19.34 19.42
CA ILE A 171 -14.66 -19.35 18.77
C ILE A 171 -14.96 -18.01 18.10
N GLN A 172 -14.67 -16.88 18.76
CA GLN A 172 -14.86 -15.55 18.19
C GLN A 172 -13.89 -15.28 17.03
N GLY A 173 -12.63 -15.68 17.17
CA GLY A 173 -11.59 -15.52 16.15
C GLY A 173 -11.78 -16.41 14.92
N LYS A 174 -12.60 -17.46 15.00
CA LYS A 174 -12.92 -18.40 13.90
C LYS A 174 -11.68 -19.03 13.23
N SER A 175 -10.57 -19.10 13.95
CA SER A 175 -9.34 -19.73 13.45
C SER A 175 -9.43 -21.24 13.60
N ILE A 176 -9.34 -22.00 12.49
CA ILE A 176 -9.40 -23.47 12.51
C ILE A 176 -8.28 -24.06 13.37
N MET A 177 -7.04 -23.57 13.20
CA MET A 177 -5.89 -24.03 13.99
C MET A 177 -6.03 -23.64 15.46
N GLY A 178 -6.44 -22.41 15.74
CA GLY A 178 -6.68 -21.94 17.11
C GLY A 178 -7.76 -22.75 17.83
N LEU A 179 -8.87 -23.05 17.14
CA LEU A 179 -9.97 -23.87 17.66
C LEU A 179 -9.54 -25.31 17.94
N ARG A 180 -8.76 -25.94 17.06
CA ARG A 180 -8.23 -27.30 17.28
C ARG A 180 -7.31 -27.36 18.49
N ALA A 181 -6.38 -26.42 18.60
CA ALA A 181 -5.45 -26.34 19.73
C ALA A 181 -6.20 -26.09 21.05
N CYS A 182 -7.12 -25.12 21.08
CA CYS A 182 -7.91 -24.82 22.29
C CYS A 182 -8.82 -25.98 22.69
N LEU A 183 -9.44 -26.69 21.74
CA LEU A 183 -10.28 -27.86 22.06
C LEU A 183 -9.47 -29.01 22.67
N LEU A 184 -8.22 -29.20 22.23
CA LEU A 184 -7.34 -30.23 22.77
C LEU A 184 -6.86 -29.86 24.19
N SER A 185 -6.45 -28.61 24.40
CA SER A 185 -6.07 -28.07 25.71
C SER A 185 -7.25 -28.09 26.70
N ALA A 186 -8.42 -27.64 26.27
CA ALA A 186 -9.64 -27.66 27.07
C ALA A 186 -10.09 -29.09 27.45
N ALA A 187 -9.93 -30.06 26.53
CA ALA A 187 -10.20 -31.47 26.85
C ALA A 187 -9.22 -32.01 27.90
N ALA A 188 -7.94 -31.64 27.83
CA ALA A 188 -6.94 -32.00 28.84
C ALA A 188 -7.21 -31.36 30.21
N ALA A 189 -7.76 -30.14 30.24
CA ALA A 189 -8.21 -29.47 31.47
C ALA A 189 -9.52 -30.05 32.05
N GLY A 190 -10.16 -31.00 31.36
CA GLY A 190 -11.39 -31.64 31.81
C GLY A 190 -12.61 -30.73 31.75
N LEU A 191 -12.69 -29.83 30.77
CA LEU A 191 -13.90 -29.05 30.51
C LEU A 191 -15.11 -29.97 30.24
N PRO A 192 -16.33 -29.52 30.61
CA PRO A 192 -17.53 -30.30 30.35
C PRO A 192 -17.77 -30.47 28.85
N ALA A 193 -18.36 -31.60 28.47
CA ALA A 193 -18.62 -31.95 27.07
C ALA A 193 -19.46 -30.89 26.33
N THR A 194 -20.33 -30.17 27.05
CA THR A 194 -21.16 -29.09 26.50
C THR A 194 -20.33 -27.96 25.88
N ASP A 195 -19.24 -27.56 26.53
CA ASP A 195 -18.38 -26.46 26.06
C ASP A 195 -17.50 -26.92 24.90
N LEU A 196 -16.98 -28.14 24.99
CA LEU A 196 -16.22 -28.77 23.91
C LEU A 196 -17.08 -28.96 22.65
N ASP A 197 -18.34 -29.37 22.81
CA ASP A 197 -19.25 -29.57 21.69
C ASP A 197 -19.62 -28.24 21.00
N ARG A 198 -19.79 -27.15 21.75
CA ARG A 198 -19.95 -25.80 21.18
C ARG A 198 -18.76 -25.43 20.29
N GLY A 199 -17.53 -25.63 20.76
CA GLY A 199 -16.32 -25.38 19.97
C GLY A 199 -16.20 -26.30 18.75
N ARG A 200 -16.56 -27.59 18.87
CA ARG A 200 -16.55 -28.56 17.77
C ARG A 200 -17.54 -28.22 16.67
N VAL A 201 -18.73 -27.73 17.01
CA VAL A 201 -19.73 -27.29 16.02
C VAL A 201 -19.18 -26.13 15.20
N VAL A 202 -18.58 -25.13 15.86
CA VAL A 202 -17.95 -23.99 15.19
C VAL A 202 -16.78 -24.43 14.31
N LEU A 203 -15.92 -25.32 14.82
CA LEU A 203 -14.79 -25.87 14.06
C LEU A 203 -15.26 -26.56 12.77
N ARG A 204 -16.25 -27.45 12.84
CA ARG A 204 -16.81 -28.13 11.66
C ARG A 204 -17.42 -27.14 10.66
N GLN A 205 -18.04 -26.07 11.15
CA GLN A 205 -18.62 -25.05 10.29
C GLN A 205 -17.52 -24.26 9.57
N GLU A 206 -16.46 -23.85 10.26
CA GLU A 206 -15.34 -23.13 9.66
C GLU A 206 -14.51 -24.01 8.71
N GLU A 207 -14.34 -25.31 9.01
CA GLU A 207 -13.73 -26.27 8.09
C GLU A 207 -14.52 -26.42 6.78
N LYS A 208 -15.87 -26.48 6.86
CA LYS A 208 -16.73 -26.48 5.67
C LYS A 208 -16.59 -25.20 4.86
N LYS A 209 -16.51 -24.03 5.51
CA LYS A 209 -16.28 -22.74 4.83
C LYS A 209 -14.91 -22.70 4.17
N ALA A 210 -13.86 -23.17 4.84
CA ALA A 210 -12.51 -23.20 4.27
C ALA A 210 -12.45 -24.10 3.02
N ALA A 211 -13.07 -25.29 3.07
CA ALA A 211 -13.19 -26.16 1.90
C ALA A 211 -13.96 -25.47 0.75
N ALA A 212 -15.07 -24.80 1.05
CA ALA A 212 -15.83 -24.05 0.05
C ALA A 212 -15.04 -22.88 -0.56
N ARG A 213 -14.21 -22.17 0.22
CA ARG A 213 -13.32 -21.11 -0.27
C ARG A 213 -12.29 -21.64 -1.27
N ILE A 214 -11.73 -22.83 -1.04
CA ILE A 214 -10.81 -23.48 -1.98
C ILE A 214 -11.53 -23.77 -3.30
N VAL A 215 -12.71 -24.41 -3.24
CA VAL A 215 -13.52 -24.72 -4.44
C VAL A 215 -13.92 -23.45 -5.19
N LEU A 216 -14.28 -22.37 -4.49
CA LEU A 216 -14.58 -21.07 -5.10
C LEU A 216 -13.37 -20.44 -5.79
N LYS A 217 -12.18 -20.52 -5.18
CA LYS A 217 -10.93 -20.03 -5.77
C LYS A 217 -10.56 -20.83 -7.01
N ASP A 218 -10.68 -22.16 -6.95
CA ASP A 218 -10.41 -23.06 -8.07
C ASP A 218 -11.41 -22.86 -9.21
N ALA A 219 -12.70 -22.67 -8.91
CA ALA A 219 -13.72 -22.37 -9.91
C ALA A 219 -13.48 -21.01 -10.60
N ARG A 220 -12.98 -20.01 -9.85
CA ARG A 220 -12.59 -18.70 -10.39
C ARG A 220 -11.35 -18.78 -11.28
N LEU A 221 -10.35 -19.57 -10.88
CA LEU A 221 -9.10 -19.77 -11.63
C LEU A 221 -9.22 -20.86 -12.70
N GLY A 222 -10.36 -21.53 -12.78
CA GLY A 222 -10.54 -22.78 -13.51
C GLY A 222 -10.03 -22.72 -14.93
N LYS A 223 -9.11 -23.63 -15.26
CA LYS A 223 -8.46 -23.81 -16.57
C LYS A 223 -9.38 -24.39 -17.66
N LYS A 224 -10.71 -24.43 -17.44
CA LYS A 224 -11.62 -24.95 -18.46
C LYS A 224 -11.53 -24.07 -19.70
N ALA A 225 -11.42 -24.70 -20.86
CA ALA A 225 -11.19 -24.02 -22.13
C ALA A 225 -12.38 -23.17 -22.62
N SER A 226 -13.57 -23.29 -22.02
CA SER A 226 -14.76 -22.52 -22.40
C SER A 226 -15.28 -21.66 -21.25
N ALA A 227 -15.61 -20.40 -21.56
CA ALA A 227 -16.21 -19.44 -20.63
C ALA A 227 -17.53 -19.93 -20.03
N GLU A 228 -18.34 -20.68 -20.78
CA GLU A 228 -19.60 -21.27 -20.28
C GLU A 228 -19.35 -22.30 -19.17
N GLY A 229 -18.29 -23.10 -19.30
CA GLY A 229 -17.89 -24.06 -18.27
C GLY A 229 -17.49 -23.37 -16.97
N ARG A 230 -16.77 -22.24 -17.08
CA ARG A 230 -16.37 -21.42 -15.92
C ARG A 230 -17.58 -20.82 -15.20
N VAL A 231 -18.58 -20.34 -15.93
CA VAL A 231 -19.84 -19.82 -15.35
C VAL A 231 -20.57 -20.89 -14.54
N GLN A 232 -20.67 -22.11 -15.05
CA GLN A 232 -21.35 -23.20 -14.35
C GLN A 232 -20.59 -23.62 -13.09
N ASP A 233 -19.28 -23.80 -13.18
CA ASP A 233 -18.44 -24.18 -12.03
C ASP A 233 -18.50 -23.13 -10.91
N LEU A 234 -18.40 -21.85 -11.26
CA LEU A 234 -18.46 -20.76 -10.29
C LEU A 234 -19.84 -20.66 -9.64
N ARG A 235 -20.92 -20.91 -10.39
CA ARG A 235 -22.29 -20.97 -9.86
C ARG A 235 -22.46 -22.11 -8.85
N GLU A 236 -21.99 -23.30 -9.18
CA GLU A 236 -22.05 -24.46 -8.29
C GLU A 236 -21.20 -24.23 -7.04
N ALA A 237 -20.01 -23.64 -7.19
CA ALA A 237 -19.14 -23.28 -6.08
C ALA A 237 -19.78 -22.23 -5.15
N ILE A 238 -20.45 -21.21 -5.69
CA ILE A 238 -21.21 -20.21 -4.91
C ILE A 238 -22.35 -20.88 -4.15
N GLN A 239 -23.08 -21.80 -4.78
CA GLN A 239 -24.13 -22.57 -4.10
C GLN A 239 -23.56 -23.46 -2.98
N GLY A 240 -22.39 -24.07 -3.20
CA GLY A 240 -21.64 -24.81 -2.19
C GLY A 240 -21.21 -23.92 -1.01
N GLY A 241 -20.72 -22.70 -1.28
CA GLY A 241 -20.38 -21.70 -0.25
C GLY A 241 -21.59 -21.26 0.58
N LYS A 242 -22.75 -21.07 -0.07
CA LYS A 242 -24.03 -20.79 0.62
C LYS A 242 -24.43 -21.94 1.53
N ALA A 243 -24.31 -23.19 1.06
CA ALA A 243 -24.59 -24.38 1.87
C ALA A 243 -23.59 -24.56 3.04
N ALA A 244 -22.35 -24.09 2.90
CA ALA A 244 -21.35 -24.05 3.96
C ALA A 244 -21.58 -22.91 4.98
N GLY A 245 -22.55 -22.02 4.74
CA GLY A 245 -22.88 -20.91 5.62
C GLY A 245 -21.92 -19.73 5.51
N MET A 246 -21.26 -19.53 4.36
CA MET A 246 -20.50 -18.31 4.07
C MET A 246 -21.42 -17.08 4.05
N THR A 247 -20.91 -15.93 4.46
CA THR A 247 -21.70 -14.69 4.48
C THR A 247 -21.85 -14.12 3.07
N ALA A 248 -22.84 -13.24 2.87
CA ALA A 248 -23.03 -12.57 1.58
C ALA A 248 -21.80 -11.72 1.18
N GLU A 249 -21.12 -11.11 2.16
CA GLU A 249 -19.88 -10.35 1.95
C GLU A 249 -18.73 -11.23 1.43
N GLU A 250 -18.57 -12.43 1.99
CA GLU A 250 -17.55 -13.39 1.53
C GLU A 250 -17.84 -13.92 0.11
N LEU A 251 -19.11 -13.98 -0.30
CA LEU A 251 -19.55 -14.46 -1.61
C LEU A 251 -19.60 -13.37 -2.68
N GLN A 252 -19.72 -12.09 -2.28
CA GLN A 252 -19.80 -10.94 -3.17
C GLN A 252 -18.73 -10.92 -4.29
N PRO A 253 -17.42 -11.13 -4.03
CA PRO A 253 -16.41 -11.07 -5.10
C PRO A 253 -16.57 -12.21 -6.13
N PHE A 254 -17.23 -13.31 -5.76
CA PHE A 254 -17.50 -14.42 -6.67
C PHE A 254 -18.79 -14.18 -7.45
N ASP A 255 -19.82 -13.58 -6.84
CA ASP A 255 -21.02 -13.14 -7.55
C ASP A 255 -20.68 -12.06 -8.60
N THR A 256 -19.80 -11.09 -8.28
CA THR A 256 -19.33 -10.11 -9.28
C THR A 256 -18.52 -10.75 -10.40
N ALA A 257 -17.65 -11.72 -10.07
CA ALA A 257 -16.91 -12.48 -11.07
C ALA A 257 -17.84 -13.32 -11.97
N LEU A 258 -18.91 -13.90 -11.40
CA LEU A 258 -19.93 -14.63 -12.15
C LEU A 258 -20.68 -13.71 -13.12
N ASP A 259 -21.03 -12.50 -12.69
CA ASP A 259 -21.71 -11.53 -13.55
C ASP A 259 -20.78 -11.00 -14.66
N GLN A 260 -19.49 -10.79 -14.37
CA GLN A 260 -18.47 -10.48 -15.39
C GLN A 260 -18.35 -11.60 -16.42
N LEU A 261 -18.24 -12.86 -15.98
CA LEU A 261 -18.18 -14.00 -16.90
C LEU A 261 -19.47 -14.15 -17.73
N ARG A 262 -20.64 -13.85 -17.17
CA ARG A 262 -21.91 -13.83 -17.91
C ARG A 262 -21.93 -12.73 -18.96
N GLN A 263 -21.44 -11.54 -18.63
CA GLN A 263 -21.29 -10.44 -19.58
C GLN A 263 -20.32 -10.83 -20.69
N GLU A 264 -19.21 -11.48 -20.38
CA GLU A 264 -18.25 -12.01 -21.36
C GLU A 264 -18.93 -13.00 -22.32
N VAL A 265 -19.65 -14.00 -21.80
CA VAL A 265 -20.36 -15.00 -22.62
C VAL A 265 -21.43 -14.34 -23.51
N ALA A 266 -22.23 -13.43 -22.94
CA ALA A 266 -23.25 -12.70 -23.70
C ALA A 266 -22.63 -11.82 -24.80
N ALA A 267 -21.52 -11.15 -24.50
CA ALA A 267 -20.81 -10.32 -25.47
C ALA A 267 -20.14 -11.15 -26.57
N ARG A 268 -19.57 -12.33 -26.26
CA ARG A 268 -19.05 -13.27 -27.26
C ARG A 268 -20.14 -13.72 -28.21
N GLN A 269 -21.33 -14.06 -27.68
CA GLN A 269 -22.47 -14.46 -28.49
C GLN A 269 -22.97 -13.31 -29.38
N THR A 270 -23.08 -12.11 -28.82
CA THR A 270 -23.47 -10.89 -29.58
C THR A 270 -22.46 -10.56 -30.67
N LEU A 271 -21.16 -10.68 -30.37
CA LEU A 271 -20.08 -10.47 -31.34
C LEU A 271 -20.14 -11.49 -32.47
N LYS A 272 -20.40 -12.77 -32.16
CA LYS A 272 -20.57 -13.82 -33.16
C LYS A 272 -21.73 -13.55 -34.10
N GLU A 273 -22.89 -13.16 -33.56
CA GLU A 273 -24.06 -12.77 -34.36
C GLU A 273 -23.78 -11.52 -35.22
N ALA A 274 -23.06 -10.53 -34.66
CA ALA A 274 -22.67 -9.33 -35.40
C ALA A 274 -21.70 -9.65 -36.56
N VAL A 275 -20.74 -10.54 -36.33
CA VAL A 275 -19.80 -11.04 -37.34
C VAL A 275 -20.54 -11.76 -38.48
N GLU A 276 -21.60 -12.51 -38.18
CA GLU A 276 -22.44 -13.15 -39.20
C GLU A 276 -23.23 -12.14 -40.04
N ILE A 277 -23.67 -11.02 -39.46
CA ILE A 277 -24.42 -9.95 -40.16
C ILE A 277 -23.49 -9.03 -40.98
N ALA A 278 -22.24 -8.83 -40.53
CA ALA A 278 -21.19 -8.08 -41.23
C ALA A 278 -21.52 -6.60 -41.58
N THR A 279 -22.42 -5.95 -40.82
CA THR A 279 -22.76 -4.52 -41.00
C THR A 279 -22.12 -3.64 -39.92
N ILE A 280 -21.55 -2.48 -40.29
CA ILE A 280 -20.88 -1.54 -39.37
C ILE A 280 -21.75 -1.19 -38.15
N ASP A 281 -23.02 -0.88 -38.39
CA ASP A 281 -23.96 -0.41 -37.36
C ASP A 281 -24.21 -1.46 -36.26
N VAL A 282 -23.97 -2.74 -36.56
CA VAL A 282 -24.12 -3.85 -35.62
C VAL A 282 -22.75 -4.29 -35.08
N LEU A 283 -21.71 -4.28 -35.92
CA LEU A 283 -20.36 -4.73 -35.53
C LEU A 283 -19.68 -3.80 -34.54
N MET A 284 -19.72 -2.46 -34.73
CA MET A 284 -19.01 -1.58 -33.80
C MET A 284 -19.57 -1.63 -32.38
N PRO A 285 -20.90 -1.53 -32.16
CA PRO A 285 -21.45 -1.69 -30.81
C PRO A 285 -21.13 -3.05 -30.19
N ALA A 286 -21.10 -4.12 -31.00
CA ALA A 286 -20.73 -5.45 -30.53
C ALA A 286 -19.25 -5.56 -30.13
N ILE A 287 -18.34 -4.93 -30.88
CA ILE A 287 -16.91 -4.83 -30.52
C ILE A 287 -16.72 -4.02 -29.24
N ASP A 288 -17.42 -2.89 -29.10
CA ASP A 288 -17.32 -2.05 -27.90
C ASP A 288 -17.89 -2.78 -26.67
N ALA A 289 -19.02 -3.48 -26.82
CA ALA A 289 -19.58 -4.33 -25.77
C ALA A 289 -18.64 -5.49 -25.41
N ALA A 290 -18.02 -6.13 -26.41
CA ALA A 290 -17.05 -7.20 -26.21
C ALA A 290 -15.78 -6.72 -25.50
N ARG A 291 -15.27 -5.54 -25.87
CA ARG A 291 -14.14 -4.90 -25.20
C ARG A 291 -14.48 -4.51 -23.76
N ALA A 292 -15.67 -3.94 -23.53
CA ALA A 292 -16.14 -3.60 -22.19
C ALA A 292 -16.30 -4.84 -21.29
N ALA A 293 -16.63 -5.99 -21.88
CA ALA A 293 -16.72 -7.27 -21.19
C ALA A 293 -15.35 -7.97 -21.00
N GLY A 294 -14.26 -7.38 -21.49
CA GLY A 294 -12.90 -7.92 -21.32
C GLY A 294 -12.56 -9.11 -22.23
N ILE A 295 -13.21 -9.23 -23.39
CA ILE A 295 -12.85 -10.25 -24.39
C ILE A 295 -11.48 -9.94 -24.99
N ASP A 296 -10.65 -10.97 -25.15
CA ASP A 296 -9.28 -10.85 -25.65
C ASP A 296 -9.23 -10.27 -27.07
N GLU A 297 -8.16 -9.52 -27.34
CA GLU A 297 -7.96 -8.79 -28.60
C GLU A 297 -7.84 -9.75 -29.80
N GLU A 298 -7.38 -10.99 -29.59
CA GLU A 298 -7.34 -12.03 -30.62
C GLU A 298 -8.75 -12.42 -31.11
N ASP A 299 -9.70 -12.57 -30.19
CA ASP A 299 -11.11 -12.85 -30.50
C ASP A 299 -11.78 -11.65 -31.20
N LEU A 300 -11.33 -10.42 -30.90
CA LEU A 300 -11.79 -9.19 -31.55
C LEU A 300 -11.19 -8.97 -32.95
N ALA A 301 -10.06 -9.60 -33.29
CA ALA A 301 -9.33 -9.35 -34.52
C ALA A 301 -10.17 -9.63 -35.79
N ILE A 302 -10.95 -10.72 -35.79
CA ILE A 302 -11.84 -11.08 -36.90
C ILE A 302 -12.91 -10.00 -37.11
N ALA A 303 -13.52 -9.52 -36.03
CA ALA A 303 -14.56 -8.49 -36.10
C ALA A 303 -13.98 -7.14 -36.56
N LYS A 304 -12.79 -6.75 -36.10
CA LYS A 304 -12.11 -5.51 -36.54
C LYS A 304 -11.79 -5.55 -38.03
N LEU A 305 -11.30 -6.67 -38.53
CA LEU A 305 -11.04 -6.87 -39.95
C LEU A 305 -12.31 -6.70 -40.79
N LEU A 306 -13.44 -7.21 -40.32
CA LEU A 306 -14.74 -7.04 -40.98
C LEU A 306 -15.25 -5.58 -40.95
N VAL A 307 -14.98 -4.84 -39.87
CA VAL A 307 -15.28 -3.40 -39.82
C VAL A 307 -14.46 -2.63 -40.84
N GLU A 308 -13.16 -2.89 -40.93
CA GLU A 308 -12.28 -2.28 -41.94
C GLU A 308 -12.78 -2.56 -43.36
N ASP A 309 -13.18 -3.80 -43.64
CA ASP A 309 -13.76 -4.18 -44.92
C ASP A 309 -15.10 -3.49 -45.21
N ALA A 310 -15.96 -3.33 -44.20
CA ALA A 310 -17.26 -2.69 -44.33
C ALA A 310 -17.16 -1.17 -44.55
N TYR A 311 -16.07 -0.50 -44.14
CA TYR A 311 -15.84 0.93 -44.42
C TYR A 311 -15.38 1.22 -45.86
N LYS A 312 -14.78 0.23 -46.54
CA LYS A 312 -14.23 0.41 -47.90
C LYS A 312 -15.28 0.89 -48.93
N PRO A 313 -16.52 0.38 -48.98
CA PRO A 313 -17.55 0.87 -49.91
C PRO A 313 -17.95 2.33 -49.67
N ALA A 314 -18.13 2.75 -48.42
CA ALA A 314 -18.50 4.13 -48.08
C ALA A 314 -17.37 5.10 -48.39
N ALA A 315 -16.12 4.70 -48.11
CA ALA A 315 -14.94 5.47 -48.50
C ALA A 315 -14.80 5.61 -50.02
N ARG A 316 -15.07 4.55 -50.80
CA ARG A 316 -15.11 4.62 -52.29
C ARG A 316 -16.20 5.57 -52.78
N ALA A 317 -17.38 5.54 -52.16
CA ALA A 317 -18.48 6.44 -52.53
C ALA A 317 -18.12 7.91 -52.27
N LYS A 318 -17.57 8.23 -51.09
CA LYS A 318 -17.09 9.58 -50.75
C LYS A 318 -15.96 10.04 -51.69
N LEU A 319 -15.02 9.15 -52.00
CA LEU A 319 -13.92 9.44 -52.92
C LEU A 319 -14.46 9.74 -54.33
N LYS A 320 -15.42 8.95 -54.82
CA LYS A 320 -16.08 9.17 -56.12
C LYS A 320 -16.86 10.49 -56.15
N GLU A 321 -17.57 10.82 -55.07
CA GLU A 321 -18.29 12.09 -54.94
C GLU A 321 -17.33 13.29 -54.94
N ALA A 322 -16.20 13.19 -54.22
CA ALA A 322 -15.17 14.24 -54.21
C ALA A 322 -14.53 14.43 -55.59
N VAL A 323 -14.25 13.34 -56.31
CA VAL A 323 -13.79 13.36 -57.70
C VAL A 323 -14.79 14.05 -58.63
N GLN A 324 -16.09 13.83 -58.44
CA GLN A 324 -17.13 14.50 -59.23
C GLN A 324 -17.23 16.01 -58.91
N LYS A 325 -17.13 16.39 -57.63
CA LYS A 325 -17.22 17.78 -57.20
C LYS A 325 -15.98 18.61 -57.58
N ARG A 326 -14.83 17.96 -57.77
CA ARG A 326 -13.54 18.59 -58.12
C ARG A 326 -13.14 19.74 -57.18
N ASP A 327 -13.58 19.68 -55.92
CA ASP A 327 -13.23 20.67 -54.91
C ASP A 327 -12.02 20.17 -54.10
N ILE A 328 -10.94 20.96 -54.11
CA ILE A 328 -9.62 20.58 -53.57
C ILE A 328 -9.69 20.15 -52.10
N PRO A 329 -10.32 20.93 -51.17
CA PRO A 329 -10.50 20.50 -49.78
C PRO A 329 -11.25 19.17 -49.64
N THR A 330 -12.36 18.98 -50.38
CA THR A 330 -13.11 17.70 -50.32
C THR A 330 -12.32 16.52 -50.86
N LEU A 331 -11.52 16.71 -51.91
CA LEU A 331 -10.64 15.67 -52.48
C LEU A 331 -9.56 15.25 -51.50
N LEU A 332 -8.87 16.21 -50.87
CA LEU A 332 -7.85 15.93 -49.86
C LEU A 332 -8.44 15.13 -48.69
N ALA A 333 -9.56 15.60 -48.13
CA ALA A 333 -10.23 14.92 -47.02
C ALA A 333 -10.69 13.50 -47.39
N ALA A 334 -11.21 13.31 -48.62
CA ALA A 334 -11.63 11.99 -49.09
C ALA A 334 -10.45 11.04 -49.33
N ILE A 335 -9.32 11.54 -49.84
CA ILE A 335 -8.08 10.76 -50.05
C ILE A 335 -7.48 10.33 -48.71
N GLU A 336 -7.42 11.23 -47.72
CA GLU A 336 -6.95 10.87 -46.38
C GLU A 336 -7.85 9.81 -45.73
N HIS A 337 -9.17 10.01 -45.77
CA HIS A 337 -10.13 9.02 -45.28
C HIS A 337 -9.98 7.67 -46.01
N ALA A 338 -9.72 7.68 -47.33
CA ALA A 338 -9.48 6.46 -48.10
C ALA A 338 -8.19 5.73 -47.70
N LYS A 339 -7.11 6.47 -47.37
CA LYS A 339 -5.86 5.89 -46.85
C LYS A 339 -6.05 5.24 -45.48
N VAL A 340 -6.78 5.92 -44.58
CA VAL A 340 -7.07 5.40 -43.23
C VAL A 340 -7.88 4.11 -43.28
N VAL A 341 -8.84 4.02 -44.21
CA VAL A 341 -9.69 2.82 -44.41
C VAL A 341 -8.94 1.71 -45.20
N GLY A 342 -7.69 1.95 -45.62
CA GLY A 342 -6.90 0.95 -46.35
C GLY A 342 -7.45 0.65 -47.75
N LEU A 343 -7.99 1.65 -48.45
CA LEU A 343 -8.34 1.49 -49.86
C LEU A 343 -7.10 1.23 -50.72
N SER A 344 -7.27 0.43 -51.78
CA SER A 344 -6.14 0.10 -52.66
C SER A 344 -5.56 1.35 -53.30
N VAL A 345 -4.24 1.34 -53.52
CA VAL A 345 -3.51 2.47 -54.13
C VAL A 345 -4.12 2.87 -55.47
N MET A 346 -4.63 1.90 -56.24
CA MET A 346 -5.30 2.18 -57.52
C MET A 346 -6.58 3.01 -57.37
N ALA A 347 -7.39 2.77 -56.33
CA ALA A 347 -8.60 3.56 -56.08
C ALA A 347 -8.29 5.00 -55.66
N ILE A 348 -7.15 5.21 -54.99
CA ILE A 348 -6.69 6.53 -54.53
C ILE A 348 -5.99 7.31 -55.65
N ALA A 349 -5.36 6.60 -56.60
CA ALA A 349 -4.60 7.20 -57.70
C ALA A 349 -5.48 8.11 -58.58
N GLU A 350 -6.68 7.65 -58.97
CA GLU A 350 -7.62 8.43 -59.79
C GLU A 350 -7.99 9.77 -59.12
N ALA A 351 -8.33 9.75 -57.83
CA ALA A 351 -8.64 10.97 -57.08
C ALA A 351 -7.42 11.90 -56.90
N SER A 352 -6.23 11.32 -56.76
CA SER A 352 -4.98 12.07 -56.63
C SER A 352 -4.57 12.75 -57.94
N GLU A 353 -4.87 12.15 -59.10
CA GLU A 353 -4.66 12.79 -60.40
C GLU A 353 -5.59 13.98 -60.59
N VAL A 354 -6.87 13.84 -60.26
CA VAL A 354 -7.84 14.95 -60.32
C VAL A 354 -7.46 16.08 -59.36
N LEU A 355 -6.96 15.76 -58.16
CA LEU A 355 -6.45 16.76 -57.24
C LEU A 355 -5.27 17.55 -57.84
N LYS A 356 -4.30 16.87 -58.46
CA LYS A 356 -3.16 17.52 -59.14
C LYS A 356 -3.62 18.43 -60.28
N GLU A 357 -4.58 17.99 -61.09
CA GLU A 357 -5.17 18.82 -62.15
C GLU A 357 -5.80 20.10 -61.59
N GLU A 358 -6.60 20.00 -60.53
CA GLU A 358 -7.28 21.17 -59.96
C GLU A 358 -6.32 22.10 -59.20
N GLU A 359 -5.32 21.57 -58.50
CA GLU A 359 -4.26 22.37 -57.88
C GLU A 359 -3.47 23.17 -58.92
N LEU A 360 -3.13 22.55 -60.06
CA LEU A 360 -2.49 23.22 -61.18
C LEU A 360 -3.38 24.35 -61.72
N LYS A 361 -4.69 24.13 -61.88
CA LYS A 361 -5.62 25.19 -62.30
C LYS A 361 -5.64 26.36 -61.32
N VAL A 362 -5.64 26.10 -60.01
CA VAL A 362 -5.59 27.16 -58.98
C VAL A 362 -4.26 27.92 -59.03
N GLN A 363 -3.13 27.24 -59.21
CA GLN A 363 -1.83 27.89 -59.38
C GLN A 363 -1.79 28.76 -60.63
N LEU A 364 -2.35 28.28 -61.75
CA LEU A 364 -2.46 29.03 -63.00
C LEU A 364 -3.37 30.26 -62.86
N ARG A 365 -4.51 30.15 -62.18
CA ARG A 365 -5.37 31.30 -61.84
C ARG A 365 -4.61 32.34 -61.01
N LYS A 366 -3.86 31.90 -59.98
CA LYS A 366 -3.02 32.80 -59.17
C LYS A 366 -1.92 33.45 -60.01
N ARG A 367 -1.29 32.70 -60.93
CA ARG A 367 -0.27 33.22 -61.85
C ARG A 367 -0.84 34.26 -62.80
N ILE A 368 -2.00 34.00 -63.40
CA ILE A 368 -2.71 34.98 -64.23
C ILE A 368 -3.03 36.24 -63.43
N LEU A 369 -3.58 36.13 -62.21
CA LEU A 369 -3.89 37.28 -61.36
C LEU A 369 -2.65 38.10 -60.97
N ARG A 370 -1.48 37.46 -60.83
CA ARG A 370 -0.21 38.17 -60.59
C ARG A 370 0.28 38.88 -61.85
N LEU A 371 0.19 38.24 -63.01
CA LEU A 371 0.61 38.80 -64.30
C LEU A 371 -0.31 39.90 -64.81
N ASP A 372 -1.59 39.80 -64.49
CA ASP A 372 -2.58 40.87 -64.67
C ASP A 372 -2.06 42.16 -63.99
N ARG A 373 -1.42 42.05 -62.83
CA ARG A 373 -0.84 43.22 -62.14
C ARG A 373 0.51 43.69 -62.67
N SER A 374 1.30 42.82 -63.34
CA SER A 374 2.68 43.15 -63.72
C SER A 374 2.80 43.91 -65.05
N LEU A 375 1.69 44.06 -65.80
CA LEU A 375 1.63 44.74 -67.11
C LEU A 375 2.58 44.15 -68.18
N ASN A 376 3.17 42.97 -67.93
CA ASN A 376 4.05 42.31 -68.90
C ASN A 376 3.21 41.52 -69.93
N GLN A 377 3.05 42.11 -71.12
CA GLN A 377 2.22 41.58 -72.20
C GLN A 377 2.62 40.17 -72.67
N GLN A 378 3.93 39.88 -72.77
CA GLN A 378 4.41 38.58 -73.28
C GLN A 378 4.17 37.45 -72.28
N GLU A 379 4.42 37.72 -70.99
CA GLU A 379 4.17 36.75 -69.93
C GLU A 379 2.68 36.49 -69.74
N LEU A 380 1.83 37.52 -69.87
CA LEU A 380 0.37 37.37 -69.79
C LEU A 380 -0.17 36.50 -70.94
N ARG A 381 0.33 36.68 -72.17
CA ARG A 381 0.03 35.80 -73.32
C ARG A 381 0.42 34.35 -73.05
N ALA A 382 1.67 34.12 -72.62
CA ALA A 382 2.17 32.78 -72.34
C ALA A 382 1.35 32.11 -71.22
N ALA A 383 1.00 32.85 -70.17
CA ALA A 383 0.19 32.34 -69.07
C ALA A 383 -1.25 32.02 -69.49
N ILE A 384 -1.88 32.83 -70.35
CA ILE A 384 -3.20 32.54 -70.91
C ILE A 384 -3.13 31.24 -71.75
N ASN A 385 -2.14 31.09 -72.63
CA ASN A 385 -2.00 29.88 -73.45
C ASN A 385 -1.77 28.62 -72.62
N ILE A 386 -0.85 28.67 -71.64
CA ILE A 386 -0.61 27.54 -70.72
C ILE A 386 -1.89 27.21 -69.94
N SER A 387 -2.64 28.23 -69.53
CA SER A 387 -3.89 28.04 -68.79
C SER A 387 -5.01 27.44 -69.65
N GLU A 388 -5.06 27.76 -70.94
CA GLU A 388 -6.00 27.14 -71.89
C GLU A 388 -5.71 25.66 -72.10
N VAL A 389 -4.43 25.30 -72.27
CA VAL A 389 -4.01 23.90 -72.41
C VAL A 389 -4.34 23.08 -71.16
N ASN A 390 -4.28 23.70 -69.97
CA ASN A 390 -4.61 23.07 -68.69
C ASN A 390 -6.11 23.19 -68.31
N GLY A 391 -6.97 23.58 -69.25
CA GLY A 391 -8.42 23.49 -69.09
C GLY A 391 -9.05 24.58 -68.22
N LEU A 392 -8.42 25.75 -68.06
CA LEU A 392 -9.14 26.92 -67.54
C LEU A 392 -10.22 27.35 -68.54
N THR A 393 -11.40 27.69 -68.03
CA THR A 393 -12.52 28.03 -68.91
C THR A 393 -12.30 29.40 -69.56
N LYS A 394 -12.88 29.59 -70.76
CA LYS A 394 -12.83 30.89 -71.46
C LYS A 394 -13.36 32.05 -70.60
N ALA A 395 -14.27 31.78 -69.67
CA ALA A 395 -14.81 32.77 -68.74
C ALA A 395 -13.78 33.20 -67.70
N GLU A 396 -13.01 32.27 -67.14
CA GLU A 396 -11.92 32.56 -66.19
C GLU A 396 -10.78 33.34 -66.83
N LEU A 397 -10.53 33.10 -68.12
CA LEU A 397 -9.50 33.79 -68.89
C LEU A 397 -9.95 35.13 -69.47
N ALA A 398 -11.26 35.43 -69.43
CA ALA A 398 -11.81 36.64 -70.02
C ALA A 398 -11.22 37.94 -69.47
N PRO A 399 -10.99 38.11 -68.14
CA PRO A 399 -10.36 39.33 -67.60
C PRO A 399 -8.95 39.53 -68.15
N ALA A 400 -8.13 38.47 -68.10
CA ALA A 400 -6.75 38.50 -68.58
C ALA A 400 -6.67 38.75 -70.10
N ARG A 401 -7.59 38.18 -70.89
CA ARG A 401 -7.67 38.44 -72.33
C ARG A 401 -8.09 39.87 -72.65
N ARG A 402 -9.01 40.47 -71.89
CA ARG A 402 -9.38 41.89 -72.06
C ARG A 402 -8.20 42.80 -71.77
N GLN A 403 -7.52 42.56 -70.67
CA GLN A 403 -6.35 43.35 -70.31
C GLN A 403 -5.19 43.16 -71.30
N LEU A 404 -4.98 41.95 -71.79
CA LEU A 404 -4.00 41.71 -72.83
C LEU A 404 -4.34 42.53 -74.10
N ALA A 405 -5.61 42.56 -74.51
CA ALA A 405 -6.06 43.37 -75.64
C ALA A 405 -5.87 44.88 -75.39
N GLU A 406 -6.05 45.35 -74.15
CA GLU A 406 -5.77 46.73 -73.76
C GLU A 406 -4.26 47.05 -73.81
N LEU A 407 -3.41 46.17 -73.30
CA LEU A 407 -1.95 46.30 -73.37
C LEU A 407 -1.46 46.29 -74.83
N GLU A 408 -2.05 45.45 -75.68
CA GLU A 408 -1.78 45.41 -77.13
C GLU A 408 -2.17 46.71 -77.83
N GLN A 409 -3.33 47.29 -77.48
CA GLN A 409 -3.76 48.59 -78.00
C GLN A 409 -2.83 49.72 -77.55
N GLN A 410 -2.37 49.69 -76.29
CA GLN A 410 -1.40 50.65 -75.77
C GLN A 410 -0.06 50.55 -76.51
N ALA A 411 0.48 49.35 -76.66
CA ALA A 411 1.73 49.11 -77.38
C ALA A 411 1.65 49.51 -78.87
N ALA A 412 0.52 49.24 -79.53
CA ALA A 412 0.30 49.68 -80.92
C ALA A 412 0.24 51.21 -81.03
N ALA A 413 -0.37 51.89 -80.06
CA ALA A 413 -0.45 53.35 -80.04
C ALA A 413 0.90 54.01 -79.72
N THR A 414 1.70 53.47 -78.79
CA THR A 414 3.05 53.98 -78.53
C THR A 414 3.96 53.79 -79.74
N THR A 415 3.89 52.64 -80.41
CA THR A 415 4.66 52.39 -81.64
C THR A 415 4.26 53.34 -82.76
N ARG A 416 2.96 53.61 -82.94
CA ARG A 416 2.48 54.60 -83.93
C ARG A 416 2.95 56.02 -83.59
N LEU A 417 2.92 56.39 -82.31
CA LEU A 417 3.39 57.69 -81.86
C LEU A 417 4.90 57.84 -82.09
N SER A 418 5.71 56.82 -81.77
CA SER A 418 7.15 56.85 -82.01
C SER A 418 7.47 56.91 -83.51
N THR A 419 6.80 56.12 -84.35
CA THR A 419 6.99 56.19 -85.81
C THR A 419 6.57 57.55 -86.39
N ALA A 420 5.51 58.15 -85.87
CA ALA A 420 5.10 59.48 -86.32
C ALA A 420 6.11 60.56 -85.90
N ILE A 421 6.68 60.45 -84.70
CA ILE A 421 7.76 61.34 -84.22
C ILE A 421 8.98 61.23 -85.14
N GLU A 422 9.35 60.02 -85.52
CA GLU A 422 10.48 59.76 -86.42
C GLU A 422 10.23 60.25 -87.85
N ALA A 423 9.00 60.10 -88.36
CA ALA A 423 8.62 60.52 -89.71
C ALA A 423 8.55 62.06 -89.86
N GLY A 424 8.27 62.79 -88.78
CA GLY A 424 8.22 64.26 -88.77
C GLY A 424 7.02 64.86 -89.53
N GLU A 425 6.12 64.03 -90.06
CA GLU A 425 4.94 64.50 -90.79
C GLU A 425 3.87 65.05 -89.82
N ILE A 426 3.63 66.36 -89.91
CA ILE A 426 2.73 67.11 -89.01
C ILE A 426 1.32 66.48 -88.92
N VAL A 427 0.79 65.98 -90.03
CA VAL A 427 -0.56 65.39 -90.08
C VAL A 427 -0.63 64.03 -89.39
N GLU A 428 0.36 63.17 -89.63
CA GLU A 428 0.44 61.85 -88.99
C GLU A 428 0.71 61.96 -87.49
N LEU A 429 1.55 62.92 -87.09
CA LEU A 429 1.83 63.20 -85.69
C LEU A 429 0.58 63.70 -84.94
N GLN A 430 -0.21 64.58 -85.56
CA GLN A 430 -1.48 65.03 -84.98
C GLN A 430 -2.50 63.90 -84.82
N ALA A 431 -2.57 62.98 -85.80
CA ALA A 431 -3.43 61.80 -85.72
C ALA A 431 -2.97 60.86 -84.60
N ALA A 432 -1.66 60.56 -84.53
CA ALA A 432 -1.08 59.71 -83.50
C ALA A 432 -1.24 60.30 -82.08
N ILE A 433 -1.08 61.61 -81.90
CA ILE A 433 -1.33 62.29 -80.62
C ILE A 433 -2.81 62.20 -80.23
N ARG A 434 -3.73 62.35 -81.19
CA ARG A 434 -5.18 62.25 -80.92
C ARG A 434 -5.56 60.82 -80.49
N ASP A 435 -5.02 59.81 -81.15
CA ASP A 435 -5.25 58.40 -80.81
C ASP A 435 -4.64 58.03 -79.45
N ALA A 436 -3.40 58.48 -79.17
CA ALA A 436 -2.76 58.28 -77.88
C ALA A 436 -3.52 58.97 -76.74
N ARG A 437 -4.02 60.20 -76.95
CA ARG A 437 -4.87 60.89 -75.97
C ARG A 437 -6.18 60.18 -75.70
N ALA A 438 -6.84 59.65 -76.74
CA ALA A 438 -8.06 58.89 -76.57
C ALA A 438 -7.84 57.59 -75.75
N LEU A 439 -6.64 57.01 -75.82
CA LEU A 439 -6.22 55.88 -75.00
C LEU A 439 -5.84 56.28 -73.57
N VAL A 440 -5.09 57.36 -73.37
CA VAL A 440 -4.76 57.90 -72.04
C VAL A 440 -6.03 58.27 -71.26
N GLN A 441 -7.05 58.78 -71.94
CA GLN A 441 -8.33 59.10 -71.29
C GLN A 441 -9.10 57.86 -70.82
N LYS A 442 -8.78 56.67 -71.35
CA LYS A 442 -9.39 55.38 -70.95
C LYS A 442 -8.56 54.61 -69.92
N VAL A 443 -7.27 54.88 -69.77
CA VAL A 443 -6.34 54.08 -68.95
C VAL A 443 -5.76 54.93 -67.81
N LEU A 444 -5.83 54.40 -66.58
CA LEU A 444 -5.58 55.13 -65.33
C LEU A 444 -4.10 55.45 -65.00
N THR A 445 -3.13 55.09 -65.84
CA THR A 445 -1.70 55.36 -65.58
C THR A 445 -1.13 56.31 -66.64
N PRO A 446 -1.18 57.64 -66.42
CA PRO A 446 -0.87 58.66 -67.42
C PRO A 446 0.62 58.91 -67.68
N CYS A 447 1.53 58.41 -66.84
CA CYS A 447 2.89 58.94 -66.75
C CYS A 447 3.71 58.83 -68.05
N VAL A 448 3.76 57.64 -68.68
CA VAL A 448 4.63 57.40 -69.85
C VAL A 448 4.00 57.92 -71.14
N ALA A 449 2.68 57.77 -71.27
CA ALA A 449 1.97 58.24 -72.45
C ALA A 449 1.87 59.77 -72.48
N GLU A 450 1.73 60.45 -71.34
CA GLU A 450 1.80 61.91 -71.28
C GLU A 450 3.19 62.44 -71.64
N GLU A 451 4.27 61.77 -71.20
CA GLU A 451 5.64 62.17 -71.54
C GLU A 451 5.89 62.04 -73.05
N LEU A 452 5.48 60.93 -73.66
CA LEU A 452 5.56 60.73 -75.10
C LEU A 452 4.65 61.69 -75.89
N ILE A 453 3.44 61.99 -75.39
CA ILE A 453 2.56 63.01 -75.97
C ILE A 453 3.23 64.39 -75.88
N GLN A 454 3.88 64.73 -74.76
CA GLN A 454 4.59 65.99 -74.60
C GLN A 454 5.79 66.09 -75.55
N ASP A 455 6.53 64.99 -75.75
CA ASP A 455 7.66 64.97 -76.66
C ASP A 455 7.22 65.01 -78.12
N ALA A 456 6.12 64.33 -78.48
CA ALA A 456 5.48 64.49 -79.78
C ALA A 456 4.99 65.93 -79.97
N GLU A 457 4.39 66.57 -78.96
CA GLU A 457 3.98 67.97 -79.04
C GLU A 457 5.16 68.93 -79.19
N LYS A 458 6.29 68.67 -78.52
CA LYS A 458 7.53 69.45 -78.71
C LYS A 458 8.06 69.26 -80.13
N ALA A 459 8.08 68.04 -80.65
CA ALA A 459 8.47 67.76 -82.03
C ALA A 459 7.55 68.50 -83.02
N LEU A 460 6.23 68.43 -82.82
CA LEU A 460 5.24 69.17 -83.60
C LEU A 460 5.49 70.67 -83.58
N ARG A 461 5.72 71.25 -82.39
CA ARG A 461 6.02 72.68 -82.23
C ARG A 461 7.30 73.06 -82.94
N LYS A 462 8.33 72.22 -82.86
CA LYS A 462 9.61 72.45 -83.53
C LYS A 462 9.45 72.44 -85.05
N GLU A 463 8.71 71.48 -85.61
CA GLU A 463 8.41 71.43 -87.05
C GLU A 463 7.53 72.60 -87.50
N ILE A 464 6.53 73.00 -86.70
CA ILE A 464 5.70 74.19 -87.00
C ILE A 464 6.54 75.47 -86.92
N GLU A 465 7.44 75.61 -85.94
CA GLU A 465 8.37 76.74 -85.84
C GLU A 465 9.37 76.77 -87.00
N GLN A 466 9.86 75.61 -87.43
CA GLN A 466 10.73 75.47 -88.59
C GLN A 466 9.99 75.89 -89.87
N ALA A 467 8.78 75.38 -90.11
CA ALA A 467 7.94 75.77 -91.23
C ALA A 467 7.55 77.26 -91.19
N ALA A 468 7.31 77.83 -90.00
CA ALA A 468 7.05 79.25 -89.81
C ALA A 468 8.30 80.11 -90.06
N ARG A 469 9.49 79.65 -89.65
CA ARG A 469 10.77 80.29 -90.00
C ARG A 469 11.03 80.25 -91.48
N ASP A 470 10.77 79.15 -92.16
CA ASP A 470 10.94 79.04 -93.61
C ASP A 470 9.97 79.96 -94.35
N MET A 471 8.71 80.07 -93.90
CA MET A 471 7.75 81.07 -94.41
C MET A 471 8.18 82.52 -94.14
N LEU A 472 8.79 82.80 -92.98
CA LEU A 472 9.35 84.12 -92.65
C LEU A 472 10.60 84.43 -93.47
N TYR A 473 11.47 83.45 -93.71
CA TYR A 473 12.64 83.60 -94.57
C TYR A 473 12.23 83.87 -96.02
N ASP A 474 11.15 83.25 -96.48
CA ASP A 474 10.55 83.50 -97.79
C ASP A 474 9.85 84.87 -97.89
N SER A 475 9.24 85.35 -96.80
CA SER A 475 8.68 86.72 -96.73
C SER A 475 9.76 87.81 -96.67
N ILE A 476 10.82 87.60 -95.89
CA ILE A 476 11.94 88.54 -95.79
C ILE A 476 12.71 88.61 -97.12
N LYS A 477 12.87 87.49 -97.82
CA LYS A 477 13.49 87.45 -99.16
C LYS A 477 12.66 88.15 -100.24
N ARG A 478 11.36 88.36 -100.04
CA ARG A 478 10.47 89.09 -100.98
C ARG A 478 10.35 90.59 -100.71
N CYS A 479 10.83 91.11 -99.57
CA CYS A 479 10.50 92.48 -99.14
C CYS A 479 11.67 93.46 -98.89
N SER A 480 12.93 93.17 -99.24
CA SER A 480 14.00 94.16 -99.03
C SER A 480 15.07 94.22 -100.11
N GLY A 481 14.80 95.04 -101.13
CA GLY A 481 15.80 95.73 -101.94
C GLY A 481 15.37 97.19 -102.13
N ALA A 482 15.95 98.12 -101.34
CA ALA A 482 16.28 99.52 -101.67
C ALA A 482 16.30 100.45 -100.43
N ALA A 483 17.47 101.08 -100.22
CA ALA A 483 17.76 102.35 -99.52
C ALA A 483 17.44 102.48 -98.02
N ALA A 484 18.17 103.16 -97.11
CA ALA A 484 19.46 103.84 -96.99
C ALA A 484 19.25 105.02 -96.00
N VAL A 485 20.13 105.11 -94.98
CA VAL A 485 20.60 106.35 -94.30
C VAL A 485 19.81 106.94 -93.11
N SER A 486 20.45 106.88 -91.92
CA SER A 486 20.84 107.97 -90.97
C SER A 486 20.41 107.96 -89.48
N ARG A 487 21.44 107.85 -88.62
CA ARG A 487 21.80 108.58 -87.36
C ARG A 487 20.79 108.84 -86.22
N SER A 488 21.13 108.37 -85.01
CA SER A 488 21.46 109.15 -83.76
C SER A 488 21.57 108.17 -82.56
N LYS A 489 22.70 108.02 -81.85
CA LYS A 489 23.12 108.71 -80.60
C LYS A 489 22.07 108.70 -79.46
N ASP A 490 22.28 107.87 -78.42
CA ASP A 490 22.62 108.26 -77.02
C ASP A 490 22.59 107.06 -76.03
N LEU A 491 23.49 107.12 -75.03
CA LEU A 491 23.76 106.25 -73.84
C LEU A 491 22.75 106.54 -72.68
N PRO A 492 22.68 105.82 -71.52
CA PRO A 492 23.74 105.22 -70.65
C PRO A 492 23.49 103.74 -70.22
N GLU A 493 24.47 102.91 -69.85
CA GLU A 493 25.31 102.83 -68.63
C GLU A 493 24.56 102.58 -67.28
N GLU A 494 25.21 101.78 -66.42
CA GLU A 494 24.83 101.18 -65.11
C GLU A 494 24.04 99.85 -65.19
N GLY A 495 24.42 98.73 -64.54
CA GLY A 495 25.47 98.38 -63.59
C GLY A 495 25.04 97.11 -62.79
N GLY A 496 25.99 96.29 -62.32
CA GLY A 496 25.82 95.32 -61.22
C GLY A 496 25.50 93.86 -61.60
N GLU A 497 26.49 92.95 -61.57
CA GLU A 497 26.83 92.05 -60.43
C GLU A 497 25.87 90.85 -60.28
N GLN A 498 26.29 89.65 -60.67
CA GLN A 498 26.91 88.63 -59.80
C GLN A 498 26.11 88.28 -58.52
N LEU A 499 25.91 86.97 -58.34
CA LEU A 499 25.48 86.26 -57.12
C LEU A 499 23.99 86.33 -56.77
N ASN A 500 23.26 85.25 -57.04
CA ASN A 500 23.09 84.18 -56.02
C ASN A 500 22.03 83.15 -56.44
N ALA A 501 22.48 81.90 -56.42
CA ALA A 501 21.63 80.73 -56.27
C ALA A 501 20.84 80.81 -54.96
N LYS A 502 19.63 81.38 -54.99
CA LYS A 502 18.66 81.32 -53.88
C LYS A 502 17.22 81.66 -54.26
N ALA A 503 16.80 81.31 -55.49
CA ALA A 503 15.40 81.41 -55.94
C ALA A 503 14.78 80.05 -56.34
N ALA A 504 15.46 78.94 -56.02
CA ALA A 504 14.98 77.57 -56.19
C ALA A 504 14.29 77.00 -54.91
N LEU A 505 13.87 77.86 -53.97
CA LEU A 505 13.47 77.45 -52.61
C LEU A 505 12.20 78.11 -52.06
N GLN A 506 11.34 78.68 -52.93
CA GLN A 506 10.08 79.29 -52.48
C GLN A 506 8.80 78.79 -53.18
N GLN A 507 8.93 77.84 -54.12
CA GLN A 507 7.79 77.13 -54.73
C GLN A 507 7.73 75.64 -54.36
N ARG A 508 8.77 75.11 -53.68
CA ARG A 508 8.81 73.76 -53.08
C ARG A 508 8.32 73.70 -51.62
N ARG A 509 8.07 74.84 -50.97
CA ARG A 509 7.61 74.93 -49.57
C ARG A 509 6.08 75.07 -49.40
N ARG A 510 5.29 75.06 -50.48
CA ARG A 510 3.82 75.04 -50.43
C ARG A 510 3.19 73.67 -50.73
N SER A 511 3.97 72.67 -51.14
CA SER A 511 3.47 71.31 -51.44
C SER A 511 3.86 70.24 -50.41
N GLN A 512 4.70 70.54 -49.42
CA GLN A 512 5.04 69.62 -48.33
C GLN A 512 4.21 69.82 -47.04
N ALA A 513 3.56 70.98 -46.85
CA ALA A 513 2.69 71.23 -45.69
C ALA A 513 1.30 70.56 -45.79
N ASN A 514 0.91 70.07 -46.97
CA ASN A 514 -0.36 69.35 -47.18
C ASN A 514 -0.20 67.81 -47.14
N PHE A 515 1.00 67.29 -46.88
CA PHE A 515 1.25 65.85 -46.79
C PHE A 515 1.38 65.38 -45.33
N GLU A 516 1.77 66.25 -44.39
CA GLU A 516 1.89 65.91 -42.97
C GLU A 516 0.58 66.02 -42.17
N ALA A 517 -0.46 66.67 -42.70
CA ALA A 517 -1.80 66.70 -42.10
C ALA A 517 -2.62 65.41 -42.34
N ALA A 518 -2.19 64.52 -43.26
CA ALA A 518 -2.91 63.30 -43.60
C ALA A 518 -2.44 62.05 -42.83
N LEU A 519 -1.28 62.10 -42.16
CA LEU A 519 -0.69 60.95 -41.45
C LEU A 519 -0.98 60.93 -39.94
N GLN A 520 -1.62 61.97 -39.39
CA GLN A 520 -2.15 61.96 -38.01
C GLN A 520 -3.52 61.26 -37.85
N ALA A 521 -4.07 60.67 -38.92
CA ALA A 521 -5.37 59.99 -38.89
C ALA A 521 -5.30 58.46 -38.72
N ILE A 522 -4.12 57.86 -38.62
CA ILE A 522 -4.00 56.39 -38.47
C ILE A 522 -3.01 56.09 -37.33
N GLY A 523 -3.51 56.19 -36.11
CA GLY A 523 -2.75 55.97 -34.89
C GLY A 523 -2.31 54.52 -34.70
N VAL A 524 -1.00 54.31 -34.59
CA VAL A 524 -0.37 53.17 -33.92
C VAL A 524 0.90 53.69 -33.24
N ASP A 525 0.90 53.71 -31.91
CA ASP A 525 2.01 54.15 -31.07
C ASP A 525 2.65 52.93 -30.39
N VAL A 526 3.97 52.78 -30.56
CA VAL A 526 4.79 51.76 -29.90
C VAL A 526 5.89 52.46 -29.09
N GLY A 527 5.56 52.75 -27.83
CA GLY A 527 6.38 52.58 -26.63
C GLY A 527 7.77 53.22 -26.54
N SER A 528 7.99 54.00 -25.48
CA SER A 528 8.81 53.55 -24.33
C SER A 528 8.89 54.58 -23.18
N ARG A 529 8.95 54.03 -21.96
CA ARG A 529 9.21 54.56 -20.58
C ARG A 529 10.41 55.55 -20.47
N PRO A 530 10.76 56.16 -19.28
CA PRO A 530 10.32 55.93 -17.88
C PRO A 530 10.10 57.19 -16.98
N GLY A 531 9.57 57.01 -15.76
CA GLY A 531 10.07 57.75 -14.58
C GLY A 531 9.09 58.34 -13.55
N SER A 532 9.23 57.83 -12.31
CA SER A 532 9.10 58.50 -10.99
C SER A 532 7.76 58.52 -10.20
N ARG A 533 7.83 57.80 -9.06
CA ARG A 533 7.45 58.12 -7.66
C ARG A 533 6.25 59.06 -7.40
N ASP A 534 5.24 58.56 -6.69
CA ASP A 534 5.05 58.79 -5.23
C ASP A 534 3.91 57.89 -4.67
N ALA A 535 4.01 57.55 -3.39
CA ALA A 535 3.08 56.76 -2.57
C ALA A 535 2.52 57.66 -1.45
N PRO A 536 1.73 57.21 -0.43
CA PRO A 536 0.62 56.23 -0.26
C PRO A 536 -0.62 56.96 0.40
N PRO A 537 -1.59 56.40 1.19
CA PRO A 537 -1.69 55.06 1.80
C PRO A 537 -3.09 54.36 2.01
N ALA A 538 -2.96 53.06 2.29
CA ALA A 538 -3.60 52.22 3.33
C ALA A 538 -5.14 52.01 3.43
N ALA A 539 -5.52 50.73 3.32
CA ALA A 539 -6.28 49.87 4.27
C ALA A 539 -6.91 48.70 3.47
N GLY A 540 -6.95 47.42 3.85
CA GLY A 540 -6.68 46.68 5.08
C GLY A 540 -7.65 45.47 5.13
N ARG A 541 -7.18 44.31 5.62
CA ARG A 541 -7.89 43.05 6.00
C ARG A 541 -8.03 42.00 4.88
N ARG A 542 -7.31 40.87 4.92
CA ARG A 542 -7.33 39.66 5.81
C ARG A 542 -8.47 38.66 5.53
N ALA A 543 -8.05 37.56 4.89
CA ALA A 543 -8.13 36.17 5.34
C ALA A 543 -9.43 35.35 5.23
N SER A 544 -9.19 34.06 4.96
CA SER A 544 -10.09 32.87 4.90
C SER A 544 -10.95 32.78 3.64
N GLY A 545 -10.92 31.73 2.82
CA GLY A 545 -10.59 30.33 3.11
C GLY A 545 -11.87 29.53 3.00
N LEU A 546 -12.25 29.12 1.78
CA LEU A 546 -13.30 28.13 1.54
C LEU A 546 -13.03 27.44 0.19
N GLY A 547 -12.80 26.13 0.28
CA GLY A 547 -12.43 25.28 -0.83
C GLY A 547 -13.51 25.17 -1.89
N LYS A 548 -13.08 25.26 -3.15
CA LYS A 548 -13.80 24.69 -4.28
C LYS A 548 -12.87 23.69 -4.95
N ARG A 549 -13.18 22.41 -4.72
CA ARG A 549 -12.72 21.30 -5.56
C ARG A 549 -13.08 21.65 -7.00
N ARG A 550 -12.07 21.87 -7.84
CA ARG A 550 -12.22 21.83 -9.29
C ARG A 550 -11.55 20.55 -9.76
N MET A 551 -12.38 19.65 -10.28
CA MET A 551 -11.95 18.62 -11.23
C MET A 551 -11.18 19.32 -12.34
N SER A 552 -9.90 19.00 -12.48
CA SER A 552 -9.05 19.42 -13.59
C SER A 552 -8.62 18.16 -14.31
N ALA A 553 -9.52 17.64 -15.13
CA ALA A 553 -9.23 16.62 -16.12
C ALA A 553 -9.25 17.28 -17.51
N MET A 554 -8.23 16.95 -18.30
CA MET A 554 -8.14 17.09 -19.75
C MET A 554 -8.19 18.53 -20.31
N TYR A 555 -7.01 19.04 -20.72
CA TYR A 555 -6.70 19.63 -22.02
C TYR A 555 -5.32 20.31 -21.91
N GLY A 556 -4.29 19.54 -22.23
CA GLY A 556 -2.90 20.00 -22.31
C GLY A 556 -2.22 19.38 -23.53
N GLY A 557 -2.85 19.46 -24.70
CA GLY A 557 -2.18 19.13 -25.96
C GLY A 557 -1.22 20.28 -26.31
N PRO A 558 0.09 20.02 -26.51
CA PRO A 558 1.00 21.06 -26.96
C PRO A 558 0.54 21.52 -28.36
N ALA A 559 0.44 22.83 -28.55
CA ALA A 559 0.16 23.43 -29.84
C ALA A 559 1.32 23.11 -30.81
N VAL A 560 1.15 22.06 -31.61
CA VAL A 560 2.01 21.74 -32.75
C VAL A 560 1.63 22.68 -33.89
N GLY A 561 1.97 23.97 -33.75
CA GLY A 561 1.72 25.00 -34.75
C GLY A 561 3.03 25.47 -35.37
N GLY A 562 3.28 25.13 -36.64
CA GLY A 562 4.10 25.95 -37.54
C GLY A 562 5.58 25.57 -37.76
N ALA A 563 5.95 24.29 -37.83
CA ALA A 563 7.34 23.89 -38.12
C ALA A 563 7.66 23.58 -39.60
N SER A 564 6.71 23.66 -40.55
CA SER A 564 6.98 23.31 -41.96
C SER A 564 7.66 24.42 -42.78
N GLY A 565 7.61 25.67 -42.32
CA GLY A 565 7.89 26.83 -43.19
C GLY A 565 9.32 26.95 -43.74
N VAL A 566 10.31 26.33 -43.09
CA VAL A 566 11.71 26.44 -43.56
C VAL A 566 11.97 25.54 -44.76
N GLY A 567 11.50 24.28 -44.72
CA GLY A 567 11.63 23.35 -45.86
C GLY A 567 10.81 23.82 -47.06
N ASP A 568 9.63 24.38 -46.81
CA ASP A 568 8.73 24.90 -47.84
C ASP A 568 9.39 26.08 -48.61
N ALA A 569 10.13 26.97 -47.92
CA ALA A 569 10.83 28.09 -48.55
C ALA A 569 11.99 27.65 -49.47
N TYR A 570 12.72 26.58 -49.11
CA TYR A 570 13.77 26.00 -49.95
C TYR A 570 13.19 25.31 -51.17
N PHE A 571 12.07 24.61 -51.00
CA PHE A 571 11.36 23.95 -52.08
C PHE A 571 10.82 24.97 -53.10
N GLU A 572 10.22 26.06 -52.64
CA GLU A 572 9.75 27.16 -53.50
C GLU A 572 10.90 27.82 -54.27
N ARG A 573 12.03 28.13 -53.61
CA ARG A 573 13.23 28.68 -54.29
C ARG A 573 13.80 27.73 -55.34
N MET A 574 13.91 26.44 -55.01
CA MET A 574 14.40 25.43 -55.93
C MET A 574 13.52 25.35 -57.19
N GLU A 575 12.19 25.36 -57.06
CA GLU A 575 11.29 25.36 -58.22
C GLU A 575 11.41 26.64 -59.06
N THR A 576 11.64 27.81 -58.42
CA THR A 576 11.91 29.04 -59.18
C THR A 576 13.22 28.97 -59.98
N ILE A 577 14.26 28.33 -59.44
CA ILE A 577 15.53 28.14 -60.16
C ILE A 577 15.37 27.10 -61.28
N LYS A 578 14.66 25.99 -61.03
CA LYS A 578 14.35 24.96 -62.06
C LYS A 578 13.55 25.52 -63.22
N THR A 579 12.62 26.43 -62.95
CA THR A 579 11.83 27.10 -63.99
C THR A 579 12.65 28.13 -64.76
N ALA A 580 13.56 28.86 -64.09
CA ALA A 580 14.52 29.75 -64.76
C ALA A 580 15.50 29.01 -65.66
N ILE A 581 16.07 27.88 -65.22
CA ILE A 581 16.96 27.02 -66.02
C ILE A 581 16.23 26.49 -67.26
N ARG A 582 15.04 25.92 -67.09
CA ARG A 582 14.22 25.43 -68.22
C ARG A 582 13.87 26.55 -69.20
N GLY A 583 13.63 27.76 -68.70
CA GLY A 583 13.41 28.94 -69.53
C GLY A 583 14.65 29.38 -70.32
N ALA A 584 15.82 29.33 -69.69
CA ALA A 584 17.10 29.66 -70.32
C ALA A 584 17.51 28.62 -71.38
N GLU A 585 17.31 27.33 -71.10
CA GLU A 585 17.54 26.24 -72.05
C GLU A 585 16.61 26.35 -73.27
N ALA A 586 15.35 26.73 -73.06
CA ALA A 586 14.39 26.97 -74.14
C ALA A 586 14.74 28.19 -75.03
N LEU A 587 15.61 29.08 -74.54
CA LEU A 587 16.13 30.24 -75.29
C LEU A 587 17.50 29.97 -75.93
N GLU A 588 18.00 28.73 -75.87
CA GLU A 588 19.32 28.34 -76.38
C GLU A 588 20.47 29.22 -75.85
N LEU A 589 20.35 29.71 -74.61
CA LEU A 589 21.43 30.44 -73.95
C LEU A 589 22.64 29.53 -73.78
N ASP A 590 23.83 30.12 -73.94
CA ASP A 590 25.09 29.37 -73.86
C ASP A 590 25.24 28.72 -72.48
N GLU A 591 25.84 27.53 -72.44
CA GLU A 591 25.91 26.74 -71.21
C GLU A 591 26.72 27.46 -70.12
N THR A 592 27.60 28.38 -70.50
CA THR A 592 28.32 29.27 -69.57
C THR A 592 27.40 30.23 -68.80
N ASP A 593 26.28 30.65 -69.38
CA ASP A 593 25.31 31.55 -68.75
C ASP A 593 24.30 30.79 -67.85
N ILE A 594 24.07 29.51 -68.12
CA ILE A 594 23.15 28.64 -67.35
C ILE A 594 23.85 27.98 -66.16
N LEU A 595 25.18 27.78 -66.26
CA LEU A 595 26.02 27.16 -65.24
C LEU A 595 25.80 27.75 -63.82
N PRO A 596 25.81 29.07 -63.60
CA PRO A 596 25.57 29.65 -62.26
C PRO A 596 24.21 29.30 -61.67
N ALA A 597 23.17 29.20 -62.50
CA ALA A 597 21.84 28.81 -62.06
C ALA A 597 21.78 27.31 -61.70
N ARG A 598 22.47 26.45 -62.45
CA ARG A 598 22.60 25.01 -62.11
C ARG A 598 23.41 24.79 -60.83
N GLU A 599 24.48 25.56 -60.62
CA GLU A 599 25.24 25.55 -59.38
C GLU A 599 24.38 26.01 -58.18
N ALA A 600 23.64 27.11 -58.34
CA ALA A 600 22.69 27.57 -57.32
C ALA A 600 21.59 26.53 -57.04
N LEU A 601 21.11 25.83 -58.06
CA LEU A 601 20.12 24.75 -57.89
C LEU A 601 20.70 23.60 -57.07
N ALA A 602 21.89 23.13 -57.42
CA ALA A 602 22.58 22.07 -56.71
C ALA A 602 22.84 22.46 -55.24
N GLU A 603 23.15 23.73 -54.96
CA GLU A 603 23.30 24.25 -53.60
C GLU A 603 21.97 24.22 -52.82
N GLN A 604 20.85 24.62 -53.44
CA GLN A 604 19.54 24.56 -52.79
C GLN A 604 19.06 23.11 -52.58
N GLU A 605 19.34 22.20 -53.51
CA GLU A 605 19.02 20.78 -53.35
C GLU A 605 19.79 20.14 -52.18
N LYS A 606 21.09 20.49 -52.03
CA LYS A 606 21.88 20.10 -50.85
C LYS A 606 21.26 20.62 -49.55
N LYS A 607 20.82 21.88 -49.52
CA LYS A 607 20.15 22.49 -48.35
C LYS A 607 18.82 21.80 -48.02
N LEU A 608 18.02 21.45 -49.03
CA LEU A 608 16.77 20.72 -48.84
C LEU A 608 17.01 19.30 -48.28
N GLN A 609 17.98 18.56 -48.82
CA GLN A 609 18.36 17.24 -48.34
C GLN A 609 18.84 17.29 -46.89
N ALA A 610 19.66 18.28 -46.55
CA ALA A 610 20.10 18.49 -45.17
C ALA A 610 18.93 18.84 -44.22
N CYS A 611 17.97 19.67 -44.64
CA CYS A 611 16.75 19.94 -43.88
C CYS A 611 15.91 18.67 -43.64
N ALA A 612 15.76 17.82 -44.65
CA ALA A 612 15.06 16.54 -44.53
C ALA A 612 15.79 15.59 -43.57
N ALA A 613 17.13 15.52 -43.65
CA ALA A 613 17.95 14.75 -42.73
C ALA A 613 17.82 15.25 -41.28
N LEU A 614 17.82 16.56 -41.04
CA LEU A 614 17.58 17.15 -39.72
C LEU A 614 16.18 16.82 -39.18
N ALA A 615 15.16 16.81 -40.05
CA ALA A 615 13.80 16.42 -39.65
C ALA A 615 13.71 14.92 -39.30
N GLN A 616 14.36 14.06 -40.07
CA GLN A 616 14.40 12.62 -39.81
C GLN A 616 15.20 12.30 -38.54
N ALA A 617 16.36 12.93 -38.34
CA ALA A 617 17.17 12.77 -37.15
C ALA A 617 16.42 13.16 -35.87
N ARG A 618 15.63 14.24 -35.90
CA ARG A 618 14.75 14.63 -34.77
C ARG A 618 13.67 13.60 -34.47
N LYS A 619 13.11 12.93 -35.49
CA LYS A 619 12.11 11.87 -35.30
C LYS A 619 12.72 10.62 -34.67
N LEU A 620 13.94 10.26 -35.08
CA LEU A 620 14.66 9.11 -34.56
C LEU A 620 15.17 9.30 -33.12
N LYS A 621 15.20 10.54 -32.62
CA LYS A 621 15.70 10.92 -31.28
C LYS A 621 17.09 10.35 -30.93
N SER A 622 17.89 10.02 -31.94
CA SER A 622 19.22 9.44 -31.75
C SER A 622 20.29 10.53 -31.84
N LEU A 623 21.13 10.64 -30.81
CA LEU A 623 22.20 11.62 -30.74
C LEU A 623 23.20 11.50 -31.90
N HIS A 624 23.48 10.26 -32.35
CA HIS A 624 24.34 9.99 -33.50
C HIS A 624 23.76 10.58 -34.80
N HIS A 625 22.48 10.27 -35.09
CA HIS A 625 21.79 10.78 -36.27
C HIS A 625 21.66 12.30 -36.26
N ILE A 626 21.48 12.91 -35.08
CA ILE A 626 21.42 14.38 -34.94
C ILE A 626 22.78 15.02 -35.20
N LYS A 627 23.89 14.43 -34.71
CA LYS A 627 25.25 14.92 -35.01
C LYS A 627 25.54 14.85 -36.51
N GLU A 628 25.30 13.71 -37.14
CA GLU A 628 25.52 13.51 -38.57
C GLU A 628 24.67 14.47 -39.41
N ALA A 629 23.40 14.67 -39.04
CA ALA A 629 22.52 15.62 -39.74
C ALA A 629 22.95 17.07 -39.55
N LEU A 630 23.49 17.45 -38.38
CA LEU A 630 24.02 18.80 -38.13
C LEU A 630 25.31 19.05 -38.93
N GLU A 631 26.20 18.08 -39.04
CA GLU A 631 27.40 18.17 -39.89
C GLU A 631 27.03 18.35 -41.37
N LYS A 632 26.13 17.49 -41.89
CA LYS A 632 25.59 17.62 -43.26
C LYS A 632 24.90 18.96 -43.50
N ALA A 633 24.21 19.50 -42.49
CA ALA A 633 23.58 20.81 -42.57
C ALA A 633 24.58 21.97 -42.59
N GLN A 634 25.64 21.86 -41.81
CA GLN A 634 26.73 22.84 -41.79
C GLN A 634 27.51 22.83 -43.12
N GLU A 635 27.78 21.65 -43.69
CA GLU A 635 28.40 21.49 -45.02
C GLU A 635 27.51 22.05 -46.14
N ALA A 636 26.19 21.88 -46.02
CA ALA A 636 25.22 22.47 -46.94
C ALA A 636 25.06 23.99 -46.77
N GLY A 637 25.69 24.60 -45.77
CA GLY A 637 25.64 26.05 -45.53
C GLY A 637 24.28 26.52 -44.99
N LEU A 638 23.57 25.69 -44.23
CA LEU A 638 22.37 26.11 -43.50
C LEU A 638 22.73 27.10 -42.38
N SER A 639 21.85 28.05 -42.12
CA SER A 639 22.07 29.04 -41.07
C SER A 639 21.85 28.43 -39.68
N HIS A 640 22.51 29.01 -38.66
CA HIS A 640 22.33 28.59 -37.28
C HIS A 640 20.86 28.66 -36.82
N MET A 641 20.06 29.59 -37.36
CA MET A 641 18.63 29.69 -37.02
C MET A 641 17.83 28.48 -37.52
N GLU A 642 18.19 27.92 -38.66
CA GLU A 642 17.53 26.75 -39.26
C GLU A 642 17.93 25.46 -38.56
N MET A 643 19.17 25.39 -38.08
CA MET A 643 19.67 24.27 -37.27
C MET A 643 19.23 24.34 -35.80
N LYS A 644 18.75 25.50 -35.32
CA LYS A 644 18.48 25.76 -33.90
C LYS A 644 17.60 24.70 -33.24
N GLN A 645 16.50 24.31 -33.89
CA GLN A 645 15.58 23.31 -33.33
C GLN A 645 16.26 21.94 -33.16
N THR A 646 17.16 21.57 -34.06
CA THR A 646 17.90 20.30 -34.00
C THR A 646 19.05 20.38 -32.99
N ILE A 647 19.67 21.54 -32.82
CA ILE A 647 20.66 21.81 -31.76
C ILE A 647 20.00 21.75 -30.37
N ASP A 648 18.81 22.34 -30.21
CA ASP A 648 18.06 22.29 -28.97
C ASP A 648 17.63 20.84 -28.66
N ALA A 649 17.16 20.10 -29.67
CA ALA A 649 16.90 18.65 -29.54
C ALA A 649 18.16 17.85 -29.17
N GLN A 650 19.33 18.18 -29.74
CA GLN A 650 20.61 17.57 -29.38
C GLN A 650 20.95 17.79 -27.90
N LYS A 651 20.71 19.01 -27.39
CA LYS A 651 20.95 19.33 -25.98
C LYS A 651 19.99 18.60 -25.06
N GLU A 652 18.72 18.46 -25.44
CA GLU A 652 17.73 17.72 -24.67
C GLU A 652 18.08 16.22 -24.61
N ILE A 653 18.44 15.62 -25.74
CA ILE A 653 18.87 14.20 -25.79
C ILE A 653 20.18 13.99 -25.03
N LYS A 654 21.17 14.90 -25.12
CA LYS A 654 22.37 14.83 -24.26
C LYS A 654 22.03 14.86 -22.78
N LYS A 655 21.09 15.72 -22.38
CA LYS A 655 20.64 15.81 -21.00
C LYS A 655 19.92 14.53 -20.58
N GLN A 656 19.17 13.88 -21.48
CA GLN A 656 18.57 12.56 -21.26
C GLN A 656 19.64 11.49 -21.08
N ASP A 657 20.60 11.39 -22.01
CA ASP A 657 21.69 10.40 -21.96
C ASP A 657 22.54 10.57 -20.69
N GLU A 658 22.93 11.80 -20.34
CA GLU A 658 23.68 12.09 -19.11
C GLU A 658 22.87 11.76 -17.84
N ALA A 659 21.54 11.94 -17.88
CA ALA A 659 20.67 11.60 -16.76
C ALA A 659 20.43 10.09 -16.64
N ALA A 660 20.37 9.37 -17.77
CA ALA A 660 20.30 7.92 -17.81
C ALA A 660 21.61 7.29 -17.29
N GLU A 661 22.77 7.79 -17.73
CA GLU A 661 24.08 7.34 -17.26
C GLU A 661 24.22 7.54 -15.73
N LYS A 662 23.81 8.70 -15.19
CA LYS A 662 23.82 8.89 -13.73
C LYS A 662 22.77 8.07 -12.98
N LEU A 663 21.70 7.67 -13.65
CA LEU A 663 20.71 6.77 -13.06
C LEU A 663 21.31 5.37 -12.94
N GLU A 664 21.93 4.88 -14.01
CA GLU A 664 22.66 3.60 -14.06
C GLU A 664 23.79 3.57 -13.02
N ASP A 665 24.66 4.60 -12.98
CA ASP A 665 25.72 4.73 -11.97
C ASP A 665 25.17 4.69 -10.53
N ALA A 666 23.97 5.27 -10.30
CA ALA A 666 23.35 5.30 -8.97
C ALA A 666 22.73 3.96 -8.59
N VAL A 667 22.17 3.23 -9.57
CA VAL A 667 21.69 1.85 -9.40
C VAL A 667 22.86 0.92 -9.08
N ASP A 668 23.95 1.01 -9.84
CA ASP A 668 25.16 0.21 -9.63
C ASP A 668 25.84 0.49 -8.29
N ALA A 669 25.88 1.77 -7.88
CA ALA A 669 26.41 2.16 -6.59
C ALA A 669 25.56 1.67 -5.39
N ARG A 670 24.31 1.23 -5.63
CA ARG A 670 23.33 0.82 -4.60
C ARG A 670 23.23 1.79 -3.42
N ASP A 671 23.25 3.10 -3.72
CA ASP A 671 23.20 4.19 -2.72
C ASP A 671 21.84 4.90 -2.81
N ALA A 672 21.00 4.72 -1.78
CA ALA A 672 19.61 5.19 -1.78
C ALA A 672 19.50 6.72 -1.94
N GLU A 673 20.41 7.50 -1.35
CA GLU A 673 20.38 8.97 -1.47
C GLU A 673 20.76 9.42 -2.89
N LYS A 674 21.81 8.82 -3.46
CA LYS A 674 22.21 9.11 -4.85
C LYS A 674 21.12 8.69 -5.83
N LEU A 675 20.49 7.55 -5.60
CA LEU A 675 19.44 7.01 -6.46
C LEU A 675 18.18 7.88 -6.43
N ARG A 676 17.74 8.36 -5.26
CA ARG A 676 16.65 9.36 -5.15
C ARG A 676 16.94 10.63 -5.95
N TRP A 677 18.18 11.13 -5.87
CA TRP A 677 18.58 12.32 -6.61
C TRP A 677 18.63 12.06 -8.12
N ALA A 678 19.17 10.91 -8.53
CA ALA A 678 19.26 10.49 -9.92
C ALA A 678 17.87 10.29 -10.55
N ILE A 679 16.94 9.60 -9.89
CA ILE A 679 15.54 9.42 -10.34
C ILE A 679 14.87 10.78 -10.56
N LYS A 680 15.04 11.72 -9.62
CA LYS A 680 14.49 13.07 -9.76
C LYS A 680 15.09 13.79 -10.98
N TRP A 681 16.40 13.68 -11.18
CA TRP A 681 17.07 14.30 -12.31
C TRP A 681 16.67 13.66 -13.65
N ALA A 682 16.49 12.34 -13.69
CA ALA A 682 15.99 11.58 -14.82
C ALA A 682 14.57 11.99 -15.21
N LYS A 683 13.67 12.18 -14.23
CA LYS A 683 12.32 12.74 -14.45
C LYS A 683 12.36 14.15 -15.04
N ASP A 684 13.24 15.02 -14.51
CA ASP A 684 13.44 16.39 -15.02
C ASP A 684 14.11 16.42 -16.41
N ALA A 685 14.80 15.34 -16.80
CA ALA A 685 15.41 15.16 -18.11
C ALA A 685 14.50 14.44 -19.11
N ARG A 686 13.41 13.81 -18.65
CA ARG A 686 12.53 12.93 -19.45
C ARG A 686 13.27 11.71 -20.00
N VAL A 687 14.03 11.03 -19.15
CA VAL A 687 14.52 9.66 -19.41
C VAL A 687 13.31 8.73 -19.57
N ASP A 688 13.50 7.56 -20.18
CA ASP A 688 12.45 6.58 -20.39
C ASP A 688 11.76 6.20 -19.06
N GLU A 689 10.44 5.96 -19.11
CA GLU A 689 9.66 5.63 -17.91
C GLU A 689 10.00 4.24 -17.37
N ASP A 690 10.43 3.32 -18.25
CA ASP A 690 10.83 1.96 -17.87
C ASP A 690 12.15 1.99 -17.06
N ASP A 691 13.16 2.75 -17.52
CA ASP A 691 14.44 2.91 -16.80
C ASP A 691 14.24 3.56 -15.40
N ILE A 692 13.30 4.51 -15.32
CA ILE A 692 12.95 5.16 -14.05
C ILE A 692 12.23 4.19 -13.11
N ALA A 693 11.34 3.35 -13.65
CA ALA A 693 10.61 2.35 -12.87
C ALA A 693 11.56 1.29 -12.28
N ASP A 694 12.49 0.78 -13.08
CA ASP A 694 13.52 -0.18 -12.63
C ASP A 694 14.38 0.44 -11.51
N ALA A 695 14.80 1.70 -11.65
CA ALA A 695 15.53 2.41 -10.61
C ALA A 695 14.70 2.66 -9.33
N GLU A 696 13.39 2.91 -9.46
CA GLU A 696 12.47 3.05 -8.31
C GLU A 696 12.27 1.73 -7.55
N GLU A 697 12.28 0.59 -8.24
CA GLU A 697 12.23 -0.74 -7.61
C GLU A 697 13.50 -0.99 -6.77
N VAL A 698 14.68 -0.72 -7.35
CA VAL A 698 15.96 -0.82 -6.62
C VAL A 698 15.97 0.14 -5.42
N LEU A 699 15.44 1.34 -5.55
CA LEU A 699 15.34 2.28 -4.43
C LEU A 699 14.47 1.73 -3.30
N GLN A 700 13.33 1.12 -3.60
CA GLN A 700 12.44 0.53 -2.59
C GLN A 700 13.13 -0.63 -1.85
N GLU A 701 13.89 -1.47 -2.56
CA GLU A 701 14.69 -2.54 -1.96
C GLU A 701 15.74 -1.98 -0.99
N LEU A 702 16.48 -0.93 -1.40
CA LEU A 702 17.50 -0.29 -0.57
C LEU A 702 16.91 0.42 0.65
N GLU A 703 15.79 1.13 0.49
CA GLU A 703 15.10 1.79 1.60
C GLU A 703 14.58 0.77 2.62
N TRP A 704 14.03 -0.35 2.15
CA TRP A 704 13.64 -1.44 3.03
C TRP A 704 14.86 -2.02 3.77
N ARG A 705 15.97 -2.30 3.08
CA ARG A 705 17.24 -2.77 3.68
C ARG A 705 17.76 -1.82 4.75
N GLU A 706 17.81 -0.51 4.48
CA GLU A 706 18.22 0.51 5.46
C GLU A 706 17.30 0.53 6.69
N THR A 707 15.99 0.42 6.50
CA THR A 707 15.05 0.39 7.63
C THR A 707 15.16 -0.89 8.45
N ALA A 708 15.43 -2.04 7.82
CA ALA A 708 15.66 -3.31 8.49
C ALA A 708 16.94 -3.25 9.35
N LEU A 709 18.04 -2.76 8.77
CA LEU A 709 19.30 -2.55 9.49
C LEU A 709 19.17 -1.53 10.63
N ALA A 710 18.43 -0.44 10.42
CA ALA A 710 18.19 0.55 11.48
C ALA A 710 17.39 -0.06 12.65
N LYS A 711 16.39 -0.91 12.38
CA LYS A 711 15.66 -1.64 13.42
C LYS A 711 16.54 -2.64 14.15
N LEU A 712 17.39 -3.38 13.44
CA LEU A 712 18.35 -4.31 14.03
C LEU A 712 19.32 -3.60 14.97
N ARG A 713 19.89 -2.46 14.54
CA ARG A 713 20.75 -1.63 15.40
C ARG A 713 20.02 -1.11 16.63
N ALA A 714 18.81 -0.59 16.47
CA ALA A 714 18.02 -0.08 17.60
C ALA A 714 17.69 -1.19 18.61
N ALA A 715 17.34 -2.39 18.13
CA ALA A 715 17.05 -3.54 18.98
C ALA A 715 18.32 -4.11 19.66
N GLN A 716 19.46 -4.06 18.99
CA GLN A 716 20.75 -4.42 19.57
C GLN A 716 21.15 -3.43 20.67
N GLU A 717 20.94 -2.13 20.46
CA GLU A 717 21.20 -1.07 21.44
C GLU A 717 20.28 -1.17 22.66
N SER A 718 19.01 -1.56 22.49
CA SER A 718 18.06 -1.74 23.59
C SER A 718 18.40 -2.94 24.48
N ARG A 719 19.23 -3.87 23.97
CA ARG A 719 19.61 -5.13 24.63
C ARG A 719 18.40 -5.97 25.05
N ASN A 720 17.28 -5.81 24.35
CA ASN A 720 16.07 -6.57 24.58
C ASN A 720 16.01 -7.76 23.60
N VAL A 721 15.99 -8.99 24.14
CA VAL A 721 15.98 -10.23 23.35
C VAL A 721 14.74 -10.31 22.45
N GLU A 722 13.58 -9.88 22.93
CA GLU A 722 12.33 -9.93 22.16
C GLU A 722 12.36 -8.94 20.97
N GLU A 723 12.80 -7.71 21.21
CA GLU A 723 12.93 -6.69 20.17
C GLU A 723 13.94 -7.11 19.09
N LEU A 724 15.06 -7.73 19.49
CA LEU A 724 16.09 -8.19 18.55
C LEU A 724 15.60 -9.39 17.72
N MET A 725 14.84 -10.32 18.31
CA MET A 725 14.18 -11.40 17.57
C MET A 725 13.15 -10.87 16.56
N GLU A 726 12.33 -9.90 16.95
CA GLU A 726 11.36 -9.29 16.04
C GLU A 726 12.05 -8.53 14.91
N ALA A 727 13.14 -7.83 15.19
CA ALA A 727 13.95 -7.15 14.20
C ALA A 727 14.62 -8.12 13.22
N LEU A 728 15.19 -9.23 13.70
CA LEU A 728 15.74 -10.31 12.86
C LEU A 728 14.67 -10.94 11.97
N LYS A 729 13.47 -11.17 12.51
CA LYS A 729 12.35 -11.67 11.70
C LYS A 729 11.90 -10.68 10.62
N PHE A 730 11.91 -9.37 10.92
CA PHE A 730 11.62 -8.34 9.92
C PHE A 730 12.71 -8.25 8.84
N ALA A 731 13.96 -8.61 9.19
CA ALA A 731 15.13 -8.55 8.34
C ALA A 731 15.51 -9.90 7.69
N GLN A 732 14.61 -10.89 7.71
CA GLN A 732 14.89 -12.26 7.23
C GLN A 732 15.32 -12.35 5.75
N ASP A 733 15.00 -11.34 4.94
CA ASP A 733 15.36 -11.29 3.52
C ASP A 733 16.68 -10.51 3.27
N LEU A 734 17.40 -10.10 4.32
CA LEU A 734 18.77 -9.58 4.22
C LEU A 734 19.78 -10.70 3.94
N GLU A 735 20.96 -10.32 3.48
CA GLU A 735 22.08 -11.25 3.27
C GLU A 735 22.57 -11.80 4.63
N GLU A 736 22.93 -13.09 4.67
CA GLU A 736 23.37 -13.79 5.90
C GLU A 736 24.56 -13.07 6.57
N GLU A 737 25.49 -12.53 5.78
CA GLU A 737 26.64 -11.74 6.25
C GLU A 737 26.23 -10.46 7.03
N GLU A 738 25.07 -9.88 6.73
CA GLU A 738 24.55 -8.71 7.45
C GLU A 738 23.82 -9.09 8.74
N LEU A 739 23.27 -10.31 8.81
CA LEU A 739 22.50 -10.82 9.93
C LEU A 739 23.39 -11.43 11.02
N GLU A 740 24.50 -12.07 10.63
CA GLU A 740 25.48 -12.73 11.51
C GLU A 740 25.84 -11.92 12.78
N PRO A 741 26.25 -10.65 12.73
CA PRO A 741 26.60 -9.90 13.95
C PRO A 741 25.43 -9.67 14.91
N TYR A 742 24.19 -9.66 14.40
CA TYR A 742 22.99 -9.50 15.22
C TYR A 742 22.51 -10.84 15.80
N GLU A 743 22.71 -11.93 15.07
CA GLU A 743 22.47 -13.29 15.57
C GLU A 743 23.46 -13.64 16.69
N GLU A 744 24.75 -13.32 16.52
CA GLU A 744 25.75 -13.41 17.59
C GLU A 744 25.35 -12.57 18.81
N ALA A 745 24.92 -11.31 18.58
CA ALA A 745 24.46 -10.46 19.67
C ALA A 745 23.21 -11.01 20.38
N LEU A 746 22.28 -11.62 19.65
CA LEU A 746 21.10 -12.29 20.21
C LEU A 746 21.51 -13.50 21.05
N LEU A 747 22.44 -14.31 20.56
CA LEU A 747 22.98 -15.46 21.29
C LEU A 747 23.64 -14.99 22.59
N GLU A 748 24.51 -13.97 22.54
CA GLU A 748 25.12 -13.39 23.73
C GLU A 748 24.09 -12.85 24.74
N LEU A 749 23.04 -12.16 24.27
CA LEU A 749 22.00 -11.63 25.13
C LEU A 749 21.18 -12.76 25.79
N ARG A 750 20.87 -13.81 25.05
CA ARG A 750 20.22 -15.01 25.59
C ARG A 750 21.10 -15.73 26.60
N GLN A 751 22.39 -15.89 26.34
CA GLN A 751 23.36 -16.43 27.30
C GLN A 751 23.37 -15.60 28.59
N LYS A 752 23.45 -14.27 28.48
CA LYS A 752 23.41 -13.36 29.64
C LYS A 752 22.10 -13.47 30.42
N GLN A 753 20.96 -13.51 29.74
CA GLN A 753 19.65 -13.67 30.37
C GLN A 753 19.51 -15.02 31.08
N ALA A 754 19.91 -16.11 30.42
CA ALA A 754 19.91 -17.44 31.00
C ALA A 754 20.78 -17.51 32.26
N ARG A 755 22.00 -16.93 32.23
CA ARG A 755 22.87 -16.84 33.41
C ARG A 755 22.24 -16.06 34.56
N VAL A 756 21.58 -14.93 34.29
CA VAL A 756 20.93 -14.11 35.32
C VAL A 756 19.76 -14.85 35.97
N GLU A 757 18.87 -15.44 35.16
CA GLU A 757 17.73 -16.21 35.69
C GLU A 757 18.19 -17.46 36.43
N LEU A 758 19.22 -18.14 35.93
CA LEU A 758 19.80 -19.31 36.59
C LEU A 758 20.47 -18.94 37.92
N ALA A 759 21.27 -17.88 37.97
CA ALA A 759 21.88 -17.40 39.21
C ALA A 759 20.82 -17.02 40.25
N LYS A 760 19.75 -16.36 39.83
CA LYS A 760 18.61 -16.01 40.70
C LYS A 760 17.86 -17.24 41.19
N ALA A 761 17.65 -18.24 40.32
CA ALA A 761 17.00 -19.50 40.70
C ALA A 761 17.87 -20.32 41.68
N ILE A 762 19.19 -20.33 41.48
CA ILE A 762 20.17 -20.93 42.41
C ILE A 762 20.11 -20.24 43.77
N GLU A 763 20.10 -18.91 43.81
CA GLU A 763 20.03 -18.13 45.05
C GLU A 763 18.72 -18.40 45.82
N GLN A 764 17.59 -18.48 45.09
CA GLN A 764 16.27 -18.70 45.68
C GLN A 764 16.00 -20.16 46.05
N ARG A 765 16.75 -21.12 45.49
CA ARG A 765 16.57 -22.57 45.67
C ARG A 765 15.14 -23.05 45.37
N ASP A 766 14.43 -22.35 44.49
CA ASP A 766 13.10 -22.79 44.04
C ASP A 766 13.25 -23.82 42.92
N ILE A 767 12.80 -25.05 43.19
CA ILE A 767 12.86 -26.19 42.27
C ILE A 767 12.16 -25.88 40.93
N ALA A 768 11.04 -25.15 40.95
CA ALA A 768 10.32 -24.82 39.72
C ALA A 768 11.10 -23.80 38.88
N ALA A 769 11.60 -22.74 39.52
CA ALA A 769 12.41 -21.72 38.87
C ALA A 769 13.73 -22.29 38.34
N LEU A 770 14.39 -23.20 39.08
CA LEU A 770 15.62 -23.88 38.66
C LEU A 770 15.41 -24.73 37.41
N LYS A 771 14.32 -25.50 37.34
CA LYS A 771 14.00 -26.30 36.15
C LYS A 771 13.74 -25.43 34.92
N GLU A 772 13.04 -24.32 35.09
CA GLU A 772 12.77 -23.40 33.99
C GLU A 772 14.05 -22.68 33.53
N ALA A 773 14.87 -22.22 34.48
CA ALA A 773 16.14 -21.56 34.18
C ALA A 773 17.17 -22.50 33.54
N LEU A 774 17.26 -23.77 33.99
CA LEU A 774 18.09 -24.79 33.36
C LEU A 774 17.61 -25.13 31.96
N ARG A 775 16.29 -25.27 31.75
CA ARG A 775 15.74 -25.46 30.39
C ARG A 775 16.04 -24.28 29.47
N LEU A 776 16.03 -23.05 30.00
CA LEU A 776 16.44 -21.86 29.25
C LEU A 776 17.94 -21.91 28.92
N ALA A 777 18.79 -22.32 29.87
CA ALA A 777 20.22 -22.49 29.64
C ALA A 777 20.52 -23.58 28.60
N GLU A 778 19.88 -24.75 28.68
CA GLU A 778 20.00 -25.85 27.70
C GLU A 778 19.55 -25.43 26.28
N SER A 779 18.61 -24.49 26.18
CA SER A 779 18.17 -23.98 24.87
C SER A 779 19.17 -23.03 24.21
N VAL A 780 20.23 -22.64 24.92
CA VAL A 780 21.27 -21.72 24.45
C VAL A 780 22.55 -22.52 24.18
N GLU A 781 23.04 -22.44 22.94
CA GLU A 781 24.28 -23.11 22.54
C GLU A 781 25.46 -22.66 23.44
N ASP A 782 26.32 -23.60 23.80
CA ASP A 782 27.46 -23.48 24.72
C ASP A 782 27.15 -23.24 26.21
N MET A 783 25.88 -23.22 26.63
CA MET A 783 25.51 -23.08 28.05
C MET A 783 25.33 -24.41 28.80
N GLU A 784 25.18 -25.54 28.11
CA GLU A 784 25.02 -26.87 28.75
C GLU A 784 26.25 -27.25 29.60
N ASP A 785 27.46 -26.95 29.12
CA ASP A 785 28.73 -27.24 29.80
C ASP A 785 29.21 -26.10 30.73
N SER A 786 28.37 -25.07 30.97
CA SER A 786 28.76 -23.93 31.80
C SER A 786 28.84 -24.32 33.28
N GLU A 787 29.81 -23.75 34.01
CA GLU A 787 29.93 -23.98 35.46
C GLU A 787 28.65 -23.58 36.21
N GLU A 788 27.93 -22.56 35.72
CA GLU A 788 26.64 -22.14 36.29
C GLU A 788 25.53 -23.16 36.05
N ALA A 789 25.46 -23.78 34.86
CA ALA A 789 24.50 -24.85 34.57
C ALA A 789 24.76 -26.09 35.44
N ALA A 790 26.03 -26.51 35.55
CA ALA A 790 26.43 -27.59 36.44
C ALA A 790 26.07 -27.30 37.92
N GLU A 791 26.31 -26.07 38.38
CA GLU A 791 25.91 -25.62 39.73
C GLU A 791 24.39 -25.61 39.88
N GLY A 792 23.64 -25.18 38.87
CA GLY A 792 22.19 -25.20 38.84
C GLY A 792 21.62 -26.62 38.97
N HIS A 793 22.14 -27.57 38.18
CA HIS A 793 21.79 -28.98 38.29
C HIS A 793 22.15 -29.56 39.66
N ARG A 794 23.32 -29.18 40.20
CA ARG A 794 23.74 -29.56 41.55
C ARG A 794 22.72 -29.13 42.61
N VAL A 795 22.38 -27.84 42.62
CA VAL A 795 21.41 -27.27 43.59
C VAL A 795 20.02 -27.84 43.40
N LEU A 796 19.57 -28.03 42.15
CA LEU A 796 18.30 -28.69 41.85
C LEU A 796 18.26 -30.11 42.43
N ALA A 797 19.32 -30.89 42.22
CA ALA A 797 19.39 -32.27 42.71
C ALA A 797 19.44 -32.33 44.24
N GLU A 798 20.18 -31.43 44.89
CA GLU A 798 20.18 -31.28 46.36
C GLU A 798 18.78 -30.97 46.89
N GLU A 799 18.09 -29.98 46.33
CA GLU A 799 16.76 -29.57 46.78
C GLU A 799 15.69 -30.63 46.47
N LEU A 800 15.79 -31.36 45.36
CA LEU A 800 14.93 -32.51 45.08
C LEU A 800 15.11 -33.62 46.11
N VAL A 801 16.35 -33.92 46.52
CA VAL A 801 16.63 -34.87 47.61
C VAL A 801 16.07 -34.35 48.93
N LEU A 802 16.23 -33.07 49.26
CA LEU A 802 15.68 -32.46 50.48
C LEU A 802 14.15 -32.51 50.50
N GLN A 803 13.49 -32.19 49.40
CA GLN A 803 12.04 -32.28 49.26
C GLN A 803 11.56 -33.73 49.39
N ALA A 804 12.29 -34.69 48.80
CA ALA A 804 11.99 -36.11 48.90
C ALA A 804 12.21 -36.68 50.32
N LEU A 805 13.19 -36.16 51.06
CA LEU A 805 13.47 -36.54 52.45
C LEU A 805 12.45 -35.96 53.45
N THR A 806 11.92 -34.77 53.18
CA THR A 806 10.98 -34.08 54.08
C THR A 806 9.52 -34.45 53.81
N GLY A 807 9.18 -34.84 52.59
CA GLY A 807 7.85 -35.34 52.26
C GLY A 807 7.68 -36.85 52.51
N GLN A 808 6.45 -37.29 52.75
CA GLN A 808 6.06 -38.70 52.52
C GLN A 808 6.03 -38.96 51.01
N VAL A 809 7.20 -39.00 50.39
CA VAL A 809 7.32 -39.13 48.94
C VAL A 809 7.47 -40.61 48.59
N ALA A 810 6.74 -41.05 47.56
CA ALA A 810 6.83 -42.41 47.05
C ALA A 810 8.27 -42.75 46.62
N ALA A 811 8.71 -43.99 46.85
CA ALA A 811 10.10 -44.41 46.67
C ALA A 811 10.67 -44.10 45.27
N HIS A 812 9.83 -44.16 44.22
CA HIS A 812 10.26 -43.84 42.85
C HIS A 812 10.73 -42.40 42.66
N LYS A 813 10.14 -41.42 43.36
CA LYS A 813 10.58 -40.01 43.29
C LYS A 813 11.86 -39.77 44.09
N LEU A 814 12.01 -40.45 45.23
CA LEU A 814 13.26 -40.43 45.99
C LEU A 814 14.38 -41.10 45.19
N ARG A 815 14.08 -42.18 44.45
CA ARG A 815 15.03 -42.83 43.53
C ARG A 815 15.48 -41.86 42.45
N ALA A 816 14.55 -41.24 41.73
CA ALA A 816 14.87 -40.27 40.68
C ALA A 816 15.71 -39.11 41.24
N ALA A 817 15.35 -38.56 42.40
CA ALA A 817 16.13 -37.50 43.04
C ALA A 817 17.54 -37.96 43.46
N VAL A 818 17.70 -39.19 43.93
CA VAL A 818 19.02 -39.76 44.29
C VAL A 818 19.86 -40.06 43.05
N GLU A 819 19.26 -40.54 41.96
CA GLU A 819 19.94 -40.76 40.69
C GLU A 819 20.43 -39.42 40.09
N GLU A 820 19.55 -38.42 40.04
CA GLU A 820 19.89 -37.07 39.58
C GLU A 820 20.97 -36.42 40.46
N ALA A 821 20.91 -36.61 41.80
CA ALA A 821 21.96 -36.14 42.70
C ALA A 821 23.27 -36.93 42.59
N LEU A 822 23.24 -38.20 42.18
CA LEU A 822 24.47 -38.95 41.93
C LEU A 822 25.19 -38.49 40.67
N GLU A 823 24.43 -38.06 39.67
CA GLU A 823 24.97 -37.52 38.42
C GLU A 823 25.59 -36.14 38.65
N TRP A 824 24.89 -35.25 39.35
CA TRP A 824 25.27 -33.83 39.43
C TRP A 824 25.89 -33.38 40.76
N SER A 825 25.69 -34.12 41.86
CA SER A 825 26.22 -33.79 43.21
C SER A 825 26.65 -35.05 44.00
N PRO A 826 27.64 -35.82 43.51
CA PRO A 826 28.02 -37.09 44.15
C PRO A 826 28.53 -36.92 45.58
N ASP A 827 29.08 -35.75 45.91
CA ASP A 827 29.65 -35.41 47.21
C ASP A 827 28.62 -34.80 48.19
N PHE A 828 27.33 -34.77 47.86
CA PHE A 828 26.31 -34.22 48.75
C PHE A 828 26.18 -35.01 50.05
N ASP A 829 26.51 -34.40 51.19
CA ASP A 829 26.55 -35.06 52.52
C ASP A 829 25.26 -35.80 52.91
N ARG A 830 24.09 -35.33 52.43
CA ARG A 830 22.79 -35.93 52.72
C ARG A 830 22.40 -37.05 51.76
N LEU A 831 23.15 -37.25 50.67
CA LEU A 831 22.91 -38.29 49.67
C LEU A 831 23.03 -39.70 50.26
N GLU A 832 24.00 -39.93 51.15
CA GLU A 832 24.12 -41.20 51.90
C GLU A 832 22.90 -41.44 52.81
N GLY A 833 22.37 -40.38 53.42
CA GLY A 833 21.12 -40.45 54.18
C GLY A 833 19.93 -40.82 53.30
N ALA A 834 19.82 -40.18 52.14
CA ALA A 834 18.78 -40.44 51.14
C ALA A 834 18.85 -41.85 50.56
N LYS A 835 20.05 -42.37 50.24
CA LYS A 835 20.27 -43.76 49.80
C LYS A 835 19.80 -44.77 50.84
N LYS A 836 20.09 -44.53 52.13
CA LYS A 836 19.64 -45.40 53.23
C LYS A 836 18.12 -45.40 53.38
N ILE A 837 17.49 -44.23 53.24
CA ILE A 837 16.03 -44.09 53.28
C ILE A 837 15.40 -44.75 52.05
N LEU A 838 15.97 -44.55 50.86
CA LEU A 838 15.54 -45.19 49.63
C LEU A 838 15.62 -46.71 49.73
N ALA A 839 16.76 -47.27 50.15
CA ALA A 839 16.91 -48.71 50.33
C ALA A 839 15.92 -49.29 51.36
N LYS A 840 15.50 -48.48 52.35
CA LYS A 840 14.45 -48.87 53.30
C LYS A 840 13.06 -48.82 52.64
N GLU A 841 12.71 -47.74 51.95
CA GLU A 841 11.42 -47.61 51.26
C GLU A 841 11.27 -48.62 50.12
N GLU A 842 12.32 -48.93 49.36
CA GLU A 842 12.30 -49.97 48.33
C GLU A 842 12.08 -51.37 48.91
N LYS A 843 12.69 -51.67 50.07
CA LYS A 843 12.39 -52.90 50.81
C LYS A 843 10.94 -52.93 51.26
N GLN A 844 10.40 -51.79 51.69
CA GLN A 844 8.99 -51.67 52.06
C GLN A 844 8.05 -51.82 50.87
N ASP A 845 8.34 -51.19 49.72
CA ASP A 845 7.55 -51.30 48.49
C ASP A 845 7.62 -52.71 47.90
N ALA A 846 8.80 -53.35 47.90
CA ALA A 846 8.93 -54.75 47.51
C ALA A 846 8.11 -55.67 48.44
N ALA A 847 8.11 -55.41 49.74
CA ALA A 847 7.28 -56.15 50.68
C ALA A 847 5.78 -55.88 50.49
N ARG A 848 5.37 -54.63 50.22
CA ARG A 848 3.98 -54.27 49.88
C ARG A 848 3.53 -54.96 48.58
N ALA A 849 4.37 -54.97 47.55
CA ALA A 849 4.11 -55.65 46.28
C ALA A 849 4.03 -57.17 46.46
N ALA A 850 4.91 -57.76 47.26
CA ALA A 850 4.85 -59.18 47.61
C ALA A 850 3.58 -59.53 48.41
N MET A 851 3.18 -58.69 49.36
CA MET A 851 1.91 -58.84 50.09
C MET A 851 0.70 -58.72 49.15
N GLN A 852 0.71 -57.75 48.24
CA GLN A 852 -0.37 -57.57 47.27
C GLN A 852 -0.43 -58.75 46.28
N GLY A 853 0.72 -59.25 45.81
CA GLY A 853 0.81 -60.45 44.98
C GLY A 853 0.26 -61.69 45.69
N ALA A 854 0.66 -61.91 46.94
CA ALA A 854 0.18 -63.02 47.77
C ALA A 854 -1.33 -62.91 48.11
N LEU A 855 -1.84 -61.68 48.30
CA LEU A 855 -3.28 -61.45 48.44
C LEU A 855 -4.06 -61.82 47.17
N MET A 856 -3.46 -61.57 46.00
CA MET A 856 -4.07 -61.91 44.71
C MET A 856 -3.98 -63.41 44.40
N SER A 857 -2.90 -64.09 44.80
CA SER A 857 -2.74 -65.54 44.61
C SER A 857 -3.61 -66.36 45.56
N ARG A 858 -4.03 -65.77 46.70
CA ARG A 858 -4.78 -66.42 47.79
C ARG A 858 -4.06 -67.63 48.41
N ASP A 859 -2.76 -67.78 48.18
CA ASP A 859 -1.96 -68.83 48.79
C ASP A 859 -1.57 -68.39 50.22
N ALA A 860 -2.03 -69.15 51.22
CA ALA A 860 -1.77 -68.87 52.62
C ALA A 860 -0.27 -68.94 52.98
N THR A 861 0.51 -69.76 52.27
CA THR A 861 1.95 -69.90 52.49
C THR A 861 2.72 -68.70 51.93
N GLU A 862 2.34 -68.23 50.74
CA GLU A 862 2.90 -67.01 50.14
C GLU A 862 2.53 -65.77 50.97
N LEU A 863 1.31 -65.69 51.49
CA LEU A 863 0.89 -64.60 52.36
C LEU A 863 1.65 -64.58 53.69
N ALA A 864 1.87 -65.73 54.31
CA ALA A 864 2.66 -65.84 55.53
C ALA A 864 4.14 -65.45 55.30
N ALA A 865 4.72 -65.82 54.15
CA ALA A 865 6.06 -65.41 53.75
C ALA A 865 6.14 -63.90 53.47
N ALA A 866 5.15 -63.33 52.76
CA ALA A 866 5.07 -61.90 52.48
C ALA A 866 4.88 -61.06 53.76
N ILE A 867 4.10 -61.54 54.74
CA ILE A 867 3.96 -60.90 56.06
C ILE A 867 5.29 -60.89 56.81
N ARG A 868 6.04 -61.99 56.76
CA ARG A 868 7.37 -62.07 57.38
C ARG A 868 8.34 -61.09 56.74
N HIS A 869 8.40 -61.04 55.41
CA HIS A 869 9.22 -60.07 54.68
C HIS A 869 8.80 -58.62 54.93
N GLY A 870 7.49 -58.33 55.09
CA GLY A 870 7.03 -57.00 55.48
C GLY A 870 7.47 -56.59 56.89
N ARG A 871 7.49 -57.52 57.85
CA ARG A 871 8.05 -57.25 59.18
C ARG A 871 9.55 -56.99 59.13
N GLU A 872 10.30 -57.79 58.37
CA GLU A 872 11.75 -57.58 58.16
C GLU A 872 12.04 -56.23 57.47
N ALA A 873 11.14 -55.74 56.61
CA ALA A 873 11.21 -54.42 55.99
C ALA A 873 10.78 -53.27 56.93
N GLY A 874 10.36 -53.57 58.18
CA GLY A 874 9.95 -52.59 59.17
C GLY A 874 8.52 -52.06 59.00
N LEU A 875 7.63 -52.79 58.32
CA LEU A 875 6.18 -52.47 58.20
C LEU A 875 5.38 -52.86 59.44
N GLU A 876 6.00 -52.85 60.63
CA GLU A 876 5.42 -53.39 61.87
C GLU A 876 4.14 -52.67 62.32
N ALA A 877 3.92 -51.42 61.87
CA ALA A 877 2.78 -50.58 62.23
C ALA A 877 1.62 -50.58 61.21
N VAL A 878 1.76 -51.19 60.03
CA VAL A 878 0.73 -51.13 58.95
C VAL A 878 -0.26 -52.31 59.01
N ILE A 879 0.00 -53.28 59.89
CA ILE A 879 -0.83 -54.48 60.10
C ILE A 879 -2.28 -54.20 60.58
N PRO A 880 -2.65 -53.07 61.26
CA PRO A 880 -4.04 -52.88 61.69
C PRO A 880 -5.03 -52.45 60.57
N LEU A 881 -4.59 -52.29 59.32
CA LEU A 881 -5.45 -51.86 58.20
C LEU A 881 -5.96 -53.00 57.29
N LEU A 882 -6.03 -54.24 57.81
CA LEU A 882 -6.72 -55.36 57.16
C LEU A 882 -8.23 -55.54 57.51
N PRO A 883 -9.07 -54.53 57.82
CA PRO A 883 -10.51 -54.78 57.98
C PRO A 883 -11.28 -54.87 56.63
N VAL A 884 -10.60 -54.89 55.47
CA VAL A 884 -11.24 -55.00 54.14
C VAL A 884 -11.25 -56.45 53.60
N LEU A 885 -10.61 -57.40 54.27
CA LEU A 885 -10.95 -58.80 54.03
C LEU A 885 -12.32 -59.04 54.67
N ASN A 886 -13.34 -59.05 53.81
CA ASN A 886 -14.71 -59.43 54.10
C ASN A 886 -14.72 -60.50 55.21
N VAL A 887 -15.33 -60.16 56.35
CA VAL A 887 -15.49 -61.03 57.52
C VAL A 887 -16.11 -62.40 57.16
N PHE A 888 -16.69 -62.51 55.97
CA PHE A 888 -17.25 -63.75 55.42
C PHE A 888 -16.24 -64.78 54.89
N ASP A 889 -15.03 -64.42 54.42
CA ASP A 889 -14.07 -65.42 53.92
C ASP A 889 -13.09 -65.94 54.99
N VAL A 890 -12.86 -65.16 56.07
CA VAL A 890 -12.00 -65.60 57.18
C VAL A 890 -12.70 -66.63 58.07
N ALA A 891 -14.05 -66.62 58.14
CA ALA A 891 -14.82 -67.63 58.86
C ALA A 891 -14.67 -69.04 58.24
N ILE A 892 -14.57 -69.14 56.91
CA ILE A 892 -14.40 -70.42 56.21
C ILE A 892 -12.98 -70.98 56.39
N LEU A 893 -11.97 -70.13 56.56
CA LEU A 893 -10.60 -70.57 56.86
C LEU A 893 -10.40 -70.92 58.35
N PHE A 894 -11.15 -70.30 59.27
CA PHE A 894 -11.10 -70.67 60.69
C PHE A 894 -11.80 -72.00 61.00
N GLU A 895 -12.86 -72.37 60.26
CA GLU A 895 -13.50 -73.70 60.41
C GLU A 895 -12.64 -74.86 59.90
N HIS A 896 -11.70 -74.63 58.98
CA HIS A 896 -10.80 -75.68 58.52
C HIS A 896 -9.52 -75.86 59.34
N CYS A 897 -9.15 -74.90 60.20
CA CYS A 897 -7.95 -74.98 61.04
C CYS A 897 -8.17 -75.57 62.45
N GLN A 898 -9.40 -75.76 62.91
CA GLN A 898 -9.67 -76.46 64.19
C GLN A 898 -9.58 -78.00 64.11
N CYS A 899 -9.28 -78.58 62.95
CA CYS A 899 -9.11 -80.03 62.80
C CYS A 899 -7.65 -80.54 62.88
N TYR A 900 -6.64 -79.69 63.14
CA TYR A 900 -5.23 -80.11 63.22
C TYR A 900 -4.50 -79.61 64.48
N SER A 901 -5.09 -79.80 65.66
CA SER A 901 -4.35 -79.72 66.93
C SER A 901 -4.68 -80.86 67.91
N LEU A 902 -4.73 -82.09 67.38
CA LEU A 902 -4.46 -83.32 68.13
C LEU A 902 -3.58 -84.20 67.22
N GLY A 903 -2.27 -84.07 67.41
CA GLY A 903 -1.20 -84.75 66.68
C GLY A 903 0.14 -84.17 67.08
#